data_AF-A0AA42Z174-F1
#
_entry.id   AF-A0AA42Z174-F1
#
_cell.length_a   1.000
_cell.length_b   1.000
_cell.length_c   1.000
_cell.angle_alpha   90.00
_cell.angle_beta   90.00
_cell.angle_gamma   90.00
#
_symmetry.space_group_name_H-M   'P 1'
#
loop_
_entity.id
_entity.type
_entity.pdbx_description
1 polymer ?
#
loop_
_entity_poly.entity_id
_entity_poly.type
_entity_poly.pdbx_seq_one_letter_code
_entity_poly.pdbx_strand_id
1 'polypeptide(L)'
;MARTRRKKRLRGLFRRAAMATENAFELARLGRFTDPVHAPYKVAHRMEIARLRRYGGDDHRPSVSGPVLLIPPLMVTAEIYDVAPDISGVTALVAEGLDVWVIDFGSPEQEEGGMKRTFDDHVKAVNDAIDWLRNTTGHDVHLVGYSQGGMFAYQTAAYRKCAGIASVVTFGSPVDIHRNIPMLDDTIAGRVFELLQNALDTPLDKLEGVPGFLSSNGFKLLALHKEAGQLVDFVRKLHDRQALEKREARRRFLGGEGFVAWPGPALKKFIDEFVVHNRMLSGGFVVDGRTVTLADITRPVLFFVGERDTIANEKAIRAIRGAAPNAELYEVSMRAGHFGLVVGKQAMSFTWPTVASWVRWRAGVGEQPEPLRAPTPLEEPEEADFGAVDFDVELFYQTIVGSLGAWWNRIGRTASDYGEQLDSLRWQVPRLSVLQQLKPDTRVSLGLALTEQATRNPESTFFLWEGRAFSYADADRRVDNIVRGLIRCGVRRGARVAVLMGARPSYLSITAALSRLGAVPILLSPRRPKELLEEALKGFGARYLVADPESAALGTQLSSEVLVLGGAHQDRQIPPGATDMELIDPDSVELPAWYEPNPGCARDLAMVMLTAGRGKKPRAAKITNQRWAFSAYGTAAACTLSPKDTVYCCLPLHHPAGMLVTVGGGLVGGSRLALSESFRPEQFWGDVRRYGATVVFYAGEMLRGLLELEPSAADNENPIRLFAGSGLRGDIWRQVVERFGPVGILEFYASTEGNAVLANASGEKIGALGRPLPGSAEVALIRYDFDRGDFARDEHGLLVRCHVDEPGVLLARLDAEHPVAAFAGGDEAGSRLLQGVFERDDTWFVTWDVLRRDADGDYWFVDRLSRMLRTPRGLVATRSIEDALYGFAALRQAVVYGVEREGLTLPVAVVATHENRALDLPSWNAFVAGLDPSQRPAWVKWVERIPMTDGFRPDKSLLEGDLLANAAELYTFDEQEQRYAPARDFSSALRP
;
A
#
# COMPACT_ATOMS: atom_id res chain seq x y z
N MET A 1 15.52 -16.10 81.59
CA MET A 1 15.12 -16.51 80.23
C MET A 1 15.53 -15.54 79.09
N ALA A 2 15.76 -14.23 79.34
CA ALA A 2 16.12 -13.27 78.28
C ALA A 2 17.54 -13.46 77.67
N ARG A 3 18.51 -13.93 78.46
CA ARG A 3 19.91 -14.16 78.02
C ARG A 3 20.06 -15.34 77.06
N THR A 4 19.22 -16.36 77.19
CA THR A 4 19.18 -17.55 76.34
C THR A 4 18.53 -17.27 74.98
N ARG A 5 17.50 -16.42 74.94
CA ARG A 5 16.88 -15.93 73.69
C ARG A 5 17.85 -15.06 72.88
N ARG A 6 18.66 -14.20 73.54
CA ARG A 6 19.67 -13.36 72.88
C ARG A 6 20.81 -14.18 72.25
N LYS A 7 21.29 -15.23 72.94
CA LYS A 7 22.29 -16.17 72.39
C LYS A 7 21.76 -17.02 71.22
N LYS A 8 20.50 -17.48 71.26
CA LYS A 8 19.86 -18.18 70.12
C LYS A 8 19.71 -17.27 68.89
N ARG A 9 19.36 -16.00 69.10
CA ARG A 9 19.20 -14.99 68.05
C ARG A 9 20.54 -14.61 67.41
N LEU A 10 21.60 -14.45 68.21
CA LEU A 10 22.97 -14.24 67.70
C LEU A 10 23.49 -15.45 66.91
N ARG A 11 23.32 -16.68 67.42
CA ARG A 11 23.72 -17.91 66.69
C ARG A 11 22.96 -18.08 65.37
N GLY A 12 21.68 -17.73 65.33
CA GLY A 12 20.88 -17.71 64.09
C GLY A 12 21.39 -16.67 63.08
N LEU A 13 21.83 -15.50 63.55
CA LEU A 13 22.41 -14.46 62.68
C LEU A 13 23.77 -14.89 62.10
N PHE A 14 24.65 -15.45 62.93
CA PHE A 14 25.96 -15.96 62.48
C PHE A 14 25.81 -17.11 61.47
N ARG A 15 24.85 -18.02 61.69
CA ARG A 15 24.59 -19.13 60.76
C ARG A 15 24.06 -18.65 59.41
N ARG A 16 23.19 -17.62 59.41
CA ARG A 16 22.72 -16.98 58.15
C ARG A 16 23.83 -16.25 57.41
N ALA A 17 24.71 -15.53 58.13
CA ALA A 17 25.85 -14.85 57.53
C ALA A 17 26.88 -15.84 56.94
N ALA A 18 27.13 -16.97 57.62
CA ALA A 18 28.01 -18.02 57.11
C ALA A 18 27.45 -18.67 55.83
N MET A 19 26.17 -19.06 55.83
CA MET A 19 25.52 -19.62 54.63
C MET A 19 25.46 -18.61 53.47
N ALA A 20 25.24 -17.32 53.77
CA ALA A 20 25.29 -16.28 52.75
C ALA A 20 26.70 -16.12 52.14
N THR A 21 27.75 -16.24 52.93
CA THR A 21 29.15 -16.15 52.47
C THR A 21 29.54 -17.38 51.65
N GLU A 22 29.14 -18.57 52.09
CA GLU A 22 29.38 -19.84 51.41
C GLU A 22 28.66 -19.91 50.06
N ASN A 23 27.37 -19.56 50.02
CA ASN A 23 26.60 -19.47 48.78
C ASN A 23 27.16 -18.38 47.83
N ALA A 24 27.62 -17.24 48.35
CA ALA A 24 28.27 -16.21 47.53
C ALA A 24 29.59 -16.70 46.92
N PHE A 25 30.40 -17.44 47.68
CA PHE A 25 31.68 -17.97 47.24
C PHE A 25 31.52 -19.11 46.20
N GLU A 26 30.54 -19.99 46.41
CA GLU A 26 30.17 -21.03 45.44
C GLU A 26 29.66 -20.42 44.12
N LEU A 27 28.82 -19.39 44.20
CA LEU A 27 28.36 -18.66 43.02
C LEU A 27 29.50 -17.94 42.29
N ALA A 28 30.43 -17.32 43.03
CA ALA A 28 31.60 -16.64 42.46
C ALA A 28 32.59 -17.62 41.79
N ARG A 29 32.63 -18.87 42.25
CA ARG A 29 33.55 -19.90 41.75
C ARG A 29 32.98 -20.71 40.58
N LEU A 30 31.71 -21.08 40.64
CA LEU A 30 31.08 -21.99 39.68
C LEU A 30 30.12 -21.29 38.72
N GLY A 31 29.73 -20.04 39.01
CA GLY A 31 28.68 -19.32 38.26
C GLY A 31 27.26 -19.87 38.46
N ARG A 32 27.11 -21.02 39.14
CA ARG A 32 25.87 -21.79 39.30
C ARG A 32 25.79 -22.63 40.58
N PHE A 33 24.59 -22.95 41.06
CA PHE A 33 24.33 -23.88 42.18
C PHE A 33 23.82 -25.25 41.71
N THR A 34 23.18 -25.35 40.53
CA THR A 34 22.63 -26.59 39.98
C THR A 34 22.96 -26.78 38.49
N ASP A 35 23.03 -28.04 38.02
CA ASP A 35 23.09 -28.35 36.59
C ASP A 35 21.73 -28.09 35.92
N PRO A 36 21.70 -27.57 34.68
CA PRO A 36 20.44 -27.30 34.00
C PRO A 36 19.68 -28.60 33.73
N VAL A 37 18.48 -28.72 34.33
CA VAL A 37 17.58 -29.85 34.13
C VAL A 37 16.57 -29.47 33.05
N HIS A 38 16.76 -30.02 31.85
CA HIS A 38 15.81 -29.88 30.73
C HIS A 38 14.89 -31.10 30.67
N ALA A 39 13.66 -30.90 30.19
CA ALA A 39 12.76 -31.99 29.86
C ALA A 39 13.39 -32.90 28.79
N PRO A 40 13.21 -34.22 28.87
CA PRO A 40 13.81 -35.14 27.91
C PRO A 40 13.21 -34.93 26.51
N TYR A 41 14.08 -34.72 25.52
CA TYR A 41 13.69 -34.56 24.12
C TYR A 41 14.61 -35.34 23.16
N LYS A 42 14.11 -35.60 21.96
CA LYS A 42 14.88 -36.14 20.83
C LYS A 42 14.89 -35.13 19.69
N VAL A 43 16.08 -34.88 19.12
CA VAL A 43 16.17 -34.15 17.85
C VAL A 43 15.75 -35.10 16.73
N ALA A 44 14.53 -34.95 16.25
CA ALA A 44 13.94 -35.85 15.25
C ALA A 44 14.33 -35.47 13.81
N HIS A 45 14.60 -34.19 13.57
CA HIS A 45 14.98 -33.68 12.25
C HIS A 45 15.95 -32.50 12.38
N ARG A 46 16.85 -32.35 11.40
CA ARG A 46 17.78 -31.22 11.29
C ARG A 46 17.60 -30.58 9.93
N MET A 47 17.37 -29.26 9.95
CA MET A 47 17.25 -28.39 8.79
C MET A 47 18.51 -27.51 8.72
N GLU A 48 18.62 -26.71 7.66
CA GLU A 48 19.80 -25.86 7.43
C GLU A 48 20.06 -24.88 8.59
N ILE A 49 19.03 -24.18 9.06
CA ILE A 49 19.16 -23.17 10.11
C ILE A 49 18.43 -23.52 11.42
N ALA A 50 17.88 -24.74 11.53
CA ALA A 50 17.04 -25.12 12.66
C ALA A 50 17.00 -26.64 12.92
N ARG A 51 16.55 -27.02 14.11
CA ARG A 51 16.39 -28.42 14.55
C ARG A 51 14.99 -28.63 15.09
N LEU A 52 14.41 -29.79 14.85
CA LEU A 52 13.09 -30.14 15.38
C LEU A 52 13.25 -31.07 16.59
N ARG A 53 12.86 -30.58 17.76
CA ARG A 53 12.90 -31.32 19.02
C ARG A 53 11.51 -31.88 19.34
N ARG A 54 11.40 -33.18 19.59
CA ARG A 54 10.18 -33.83 20.08
C ARG A 54 10.30 -34.13 21.57
N TYR A 55 9.28 -33.77 22.34
CA TYR A 55 9.22 -33.99 23.79
C TYR A 55 8.28 -35.15 24.14
N GLY A 56 8.55 -35.86 25.24
CA GLY A 56 7.70 -36.95 25.77
C GLY A 56 8.34 -38.34 25.88
N GLY A 57 9.54 -38.57 25.35
CA GLY A 57 10.16 -39.90 25.35
C GLY A 57 9.51 -40.89 24.37
N ASP A 58 10.12 -42.06 24.16
CA ASP A 58 9.67 -43.02 23.14
C ASP A 58 8.33 -43.71 23.49
N ASP A 59 7.95 -43.75 24.77
CA ASP A 59 6.71 -44.38 25.26
C ASP A 59 5.49 -43.44 25.24
N HIS A 60 5.68 -42.14 25.01
CA HIS A 60 4.57 -41.18 24.98
C HIS A 60 3.70 -41.39 23.73
N ARG A 61 2.42 -41.67 23.98
CA ARG A 61 1.39 -41.77 22.94
C ARG A 61 0.43 -40.59 23.09
N PRO A 62 0.45 -39.63 22.15
CA PRO A 62 -0.48 -38.51 22.16
C PRO A 62 -1.93 -39.01 22.20
N SER A 63 -2.75 -38.43 23.07
CA SER A 63 -4.18 -38.73 23.19
C SER A 63 -5.05 -37.91 22.23
N VAL A 64 -4.45 -36.90 21.58
CA VAL A 64 -5.10 -35.99 20.63
C VAL A 64 -4.28 -35.94 19.35
N SER A 65 -4.94 -35.98 18.21
CA SER A 65 -4.33 -35.83 16.88
C SER A 65 -3.97 -34.37 16.59
N GLY A 66 -2.83 -34.13 15.94
CA GLY A 66 -2.38 -32.80 15.55
C GLY A 66 -1.14 -32.38 16.34
N PRO A 67 0.05 -32.35 15.72
CA PRO A 67 1.27 -31.92 16.40
C PRO A 67 1.22 -30.43 16.77
N VAL A 68 1.70 -30.10 17.96
CA VAL A 68 1.88 -28.74 18.45
C VAL A 68 3.32 -28.32 18.23
N LEU A 69 3.54 -27.32 17.37
CA LEU A 69 4.87 -26.77 17.09
C LEU A 69 5.05 -25.43 17.83
N LEU A 70 5.88 -25.43 18.87
CA LEU A 70 6.28 -24.24 19.60
C LEU A 70 7.39 -23.49 18.85
N ILE A 71 7.22 -22.18 18.65
CA ILE A 71 8.09 -21.32 17.85
C ILE A 71 8.66 -20.20 18.72
N PRO A 72 9.97 -20.24 19.06
CA PRO A 72 10.59 -19.23 19.92
C PRO A 72 10.85 -17.91 19.17
N PRO A 73 11.03 -16.79 19.91
CA PRO A 73 11.53 -15.53 19.36
C PRO A 73 12.94 -15.68 18.80
N LEU A 74 13.34 -14.84 17.84
CA LEU A 74 14.67 -14.89 17.23
C LEU A 74 15.79 -14.54 18.23
N MET A 75 15.52 -13.64 19.19
CA MET A 75 16.51 -13.20 20.19
C MET A 75 16.60 -14.11 21.41
N VAL A 76 15.78 -15.17 21.49
CA VAL A 76 15.63 -16.00 22.70
C VAL A 76 15.78 -17.47 22.35
N THR A 77 16.51 -18.21 23.18
CA THR A 77 16.67 -19.66 22.99
C THR A 77 15.34 -20.42 23.07
N ALA A 78 15.28 -21.60 22.46
CA ALA A 78 14.14 -22.52 22.57
C ALA A 78 13.80 -22.91 24.02
N GLU A 79 14.76 -22.75 24.94
CA GLU A 79 14.59 -23.01 26.38
C GLU A 79 13.56 -22.08 27.05
N ILE A 80 13.06 -21.05 26.36
CA ILE A 80 11.94 -20.23 26.84
C ILE A 80 10.70 -21.08 27.21
N TYR A 81 10.52 -22.23 26.56
CA TYR A 81 9.42 -23.15 26.84
C TYR A 81 9.75 -24.20 27.90
N ASP A 82 11.00 -24.27 28.36
CA ASP A 82 11.53 -25.29 29.26
C ASP A 82 12.54 -24.71 30.27
N VAL A 83 12.20 -23.55 30.86
CA VAL A 83 13.12 -22.78 31.70
C VAL A 83 13.53 -23.53 32.97
N ALA A 84 12.60 -24.25 33.59
CA ALA A 84 12.84 -25.13 34.72
C ALA A 84 11.70 -26.16 34.86
N PRO A 85 11.93 -27.30 35.55
CA PRO A 85 10.95 -28.39 35.63
C PRO A 85 9.56 -27.99 36.15
N ASP A 86 9.48 -27.03 37.08
CA ASP A 86 8.22 -26.55 37.68
C ASP A 86 7.50 -25.45 36.89
N ILE A 87 8.13 -24.95 35.82
CA ILE A 87 7.61 -23.88 34.94
C ILE A 87 7.86 -24.20 33.46
N SER A 88 7.88 -25.49 33.12
CA SER A 88 8.11 -26.01 31.78
C SER A 88 6.79 -26.15 31.02
N GLY A 89 6.59 -25.30 30.01
CA GLY A 89 5.42 -25.35 29.13
C GLY A 89 5.37 -26.63 28.29
N VAL A 90 6.53 -27.11 27.82
CA VAL A 90 6.62 -28.39 27.10
C VAL A 90 6.19 -29.57 27.99
N THR A 91 6.63 -29.60 29.24
CA THR A 91 6.25 -30.66 30.19
C THR A 91 4.76 -30.60 30.50
N ALA A 92 4.19 -29.40 30.68
CA ALA A 92 2.77 -29.20 30.91
C ALA A 92 1.92 -29.72 29.73
N LEU A 93 2.27 -29.38 28.49
CA LEU A 93 1.54 -29.82 27.30
C LEU A 93 1.67 -31.33 27.04
N VAL A 94 2.83 -31.92 27.31
CA VAL A 94 3.02 -33.38 27.24
C VAL A 94 2.17 -34.09 28.29
N ALA A 95 2.10 -33.57 29.51
CA ALA A 95 1.24 -34.12 30.58
C ALA A 95 -0.25 -34.05 30.24
N GLU A 96 -0.66 -33.07 29.43
CA GLU A 96 -2.00 -32.98 28.83
C GLU A 96 -2.19 -33.94 27.63
N GLY A 97 -1.22 -34.79 27.32
CA GLY A 97 -1.35 -35.82 26.28
C GLY A 97 -1.20 -35.30 24.84
N LEU A 98 -0.62 -34.11 24.64
CA LEU A 98 -0.38 -33.56 23.30
C LEU A 98 0.94 -34.07 22.69
N ASP A 99 1.04 -34.04 21.36
CA ASP A 99 2.29 -34.28 20.63
C ASP A 99 3.08 -32.97 20.49
N VAL A 100 4.09 -32.78 21.35
CA VAL A 100 4.76 -31.48 21.52
C VAL A 100 6.11 -31.44 20.82
N TRP A 101 6.26 -30.43 19.97
CA TRP A 101 7.44 -30.19 19.15
C TRP A 101 7.94 -28.76 19.38
N VAL A 102 9.25 -28.56 19.32
CA VAL A 102 9.88 -27.23 19.38
C VAL A 102 10.82 -27.09 18.20
N ILE A 103 10.68 -26.00 17.45
CA ILE A 103 11.70 -25.59 16.49
C ILE A 103 12.80 -24.81 17.22
N ASP A 104 14.03 -25.27 17.07
CA ASP A 104 15.22 -24.70 17.68
C ASP A 104 16.12 -24.11 16.59
N PHE A 105 16.18 -22.78 16.51
CA PHE A 105 17.02 -22.05 15.56
C PHE A 105 18.52 -22.05 15.94
N GLY A 106 18.88 -22.58 17.12
CA GLY A 106 20.24 -22.53 17.63
C GLY A 106 20.69 -21.12 18.02
N SER A 107 22.01 -20.95 18.15
CA SER A 107 22.65 -19.67 18.48
C SER A 107 23.42 -19.17 17.26
N PRO A 108 22.96 -18.13 16.54
CA PRO A 108 23.58 -17.69 15.29
C PRO A 108 25.07 -17.37 15.39
N GLU A 109 25.53 -16.88 16.54
CA GLU A 109 26.93 -16.56 16.83
C GLU A 109 27.83 -17.80 17.02
N GLN A 110 27.24 -18.98 17.21
CA GLN A 110 27.95 -20.26 17.39
C GLN A 110 27.85 -21.17 16.16
N GLU A 111 27.11 -20.76 15.13
CA GLU A 111 26.83 -21.57 13.96
C GLU A 111 27.46 -20.93 12.70
N GLU A 112 28.08 -21.76 11.85
CA GLU A 112 28.72 -21.30 10.63
C GLU A 112 27.70 -20.62 9.71
N GLY A 113 27.99 -19.39 9.28
CA GLY A 113 27.05 -18.57 8.50
C GLY A 113 25.84 -18.05 9.28
N GLY A 114 25.70 -18.33 10.58
CA GLY A 114 24.53 -17.97 11.38
C GLY A 114 24.26 -16.47 11.41
N MET A 115 25.30 -15.62 11.46
CA MET A 115 25.16 -14.15 11.41
C MET A 115 24.71 -13.60 10.04
N LYS A 116 24.68 -14.43 8.99
CA LYS A 116 24.18 -14.07 7.65
C LYS A 116 22.70 -14.44 7.45
N ARG A 117 22.07 -15.12 8.41
CA ARG A 117 20.66 -15.52 8.32
C ARG A 117 19.76 -14.31 8.18
N THR A 118 18.73 -14.47 7.37
CA THR A 118 17.69 -13.49 7.11
C THR A 118 16.44 -13.80 7.92
N PHE A 119 15.51 -12.85 7.94
CA PHE A 119 14.19 -13.07 8.54
C PHE A 119 13.40 -14.15 7.75
N ASP A 120 13.63 -14.26 6.44
CA ASP A 120 12.95 -15.22 5.56
C ASP A 120 13.37 -16.65 5.85
N ASP A 121 14.65 -16.87 6.17
CA ASP A 121 15.16 -18.20 6.51
C ASP A 121 14.40 -18.78 7.71
N HIS A 122 14.01 -17.95 8.68
CA HIS A 122 13.25 -18.39 9.85
C HIS A 122 11.81 -18.76 9.48
N VAL A 123 11.15 -17.99 8.60
CA VAL A 123 9.82 -18.33 8.07
C VAL A 123 9.89 -19.62 7.26
N LYS A 124 10.94 -19.80 6.44
CA LYS A 124 11.19 -21.02 5.65
C LYS A 124 11.46 -22.23 6.54
N ALA A 125 12.22 -22.08 7.61
CA ALA A 125 12.46 -23.15 8.56
C ALA A 125 11.18 -23.62 9.27
N VAL A 126 10.27 -22.70 9.63
CA VAL A 126 8.95 -23.07 10.17
C VAL A 126 8.09 -23.73 9.08
N ASN A 127 8.14 -23.23 7.84
CA ASN A 127 7.47 -23.83 6.69
C ASN A 127 7.90 -25.30 6.49
N ASP A 128 9.21 -25.56 6.49
CA ASP A 128 9.77 -26.88 6.25
C ASP A 128 9.48 -27.83 7.43
N ALA A 129 9.47 -27.30 8.66
CA ALA A 129 9.03 -28.03 9.84
C ALA A 129 7.57 -28.49 9.71
N ILE A 130 6.68 -27.67 9.16
CA ILE A 130 5.28 -28.05 8.92
C ILE A 130 5.20 -29.19 7.92
N ASP A 131 5.88 -29.10 6.78
CA ASP A 131 5.87 -30.17 5.77
C ASP A 131 6.41 -31.48 6.32
N TRP A 132 7.52 -31.43 7.07
CA TRP A 132 8.10 -32.60 7.72
C TRP A 132 7.15 -33.21 8.75
N LEU A 133 6.52 -32.39 9.60
CA LEU A 133 5.57 -32.85 10.62
C LEU A 133 4.34 -33.47 9.99
N ARG A 134 3.77 -32.88 8.94
CA ARG A 134 2.62 -33.46 8.23
C ARG A 134 2.95 -34.79 7.60
N ASN A 135 4.10 -34.89 6.93
CA ASN A 135 4.54 -36.13 6.31
C ASN A 135 4.81 -37.23 7.35
N THR A 136 5.27 -36.86 8.54
CA THR A 136 5.61 -37.82 9.61
C THR A 136 4.41 -38.23 10.45
N THR A 137 3.54 -37.28 10.77
CA THR A 137 2.41 -37.49 11.70
C THR A 137 1.08 -37.75 10.98
N GLY A 138 0.96 -37.37 9.70
CA GLY A 138 -0.28 -37.45 8.92
C GLY A 138 -1.32 -36.38 9.28
N HIS A 139 -0.99 -35.41 10.13
CA HIS A 139 -1.93 -34.42 10.65
C HIS A 139 -1.45 -32.99 10.42
N ASP A 140 -2.40 -32.07 10.27
CA ASP A 140 -2.12 -30.63 10.21
C ASP A 140 -1.61 -30.11 11.56
N VAL A 141 -0.78 -29.06 11.52
CA VAL A 141 0.03 -28.60 12.66
C VAL A 141 -0.62 -27.42 13.39
N HIS A 142 -0.61 -27.43 14.72
CA HIS A 142 -0.94 -26.26 15.53
C HIS A 142 0.32 -25.43 15.75
N LEU A 143 0.36 -24.20 15.20
CA LEU A 143 1.49 -23.29 15.39
C LEU A 143 1.30 -22.51 16.68
N VAL A 144 2.31 -22.50 17.56
CA VAL A 144 2.22 -21.84 18.87
C VAL A 144 3.46 -20.97 19.08
N GLY A 145 3.32 -19.66 18.91
CA GLY A 145 4.45 -18.73 18.90
C GLY A 145 4.43 -17.72 20.03
N TYR A 146 5.60 -17.44 20.62
CA TYR A 146 5.76 -16.41 21.65
C TYR A 146 6.44 -15.17 21.08
N SER A 147 5.89 -13.97 21.31
CA SER A 147 6.49 -12.70 20.88
C SER A 147 6.81 -12.70 19.37
N GLN A 148 8.06 -12.46 18.96
CA GLN A 148 8.49 -12.61 17.55
C GLN A 148 8.23 -14.02 16.98
N GLY A 149 8.25 -15.06 17.82
CA GLY A 149 7.83 -16.41 17.44
C GLY A 149 6.38 -16.50 16.98
N GLY A 150 5.49 -15.70 17.58
CA GLY A 150 4.11 -15.55 17.10
C GLY A 150 4.03 -14.76 15.79
N MET A 151 4.91 -13.79 15.58
CA MET A 151 5.05 -13.12 14.28
C MET A 151 5.48 -14.14 13.20
N PHE A 152 6.42 -15.04 13.48
CA PHE A 152 6.79 -16.11 12.54
C PHE A 152 5.62 -17.07 12.28
N ALA A 153 4.82 -17.38 13.31
CA ALA A 153 3.61 -18.20 13.15
C ALA A 153 2.61 -17.54 12.19
N TYR A 154 2.33 -16.24 12.37
CA TYR A 154 1.47 -15.46 11.47
C TYR A 154 2.01 -15.42 10.05
N GLN A 155 3.29 -15.08 9.88
CA GLN A 155 3.92 -14.97 8.57
C GLN A 155 3.96 -16.31 7.84
N THR A 156 4.28 -17.39 8.53
CA THR A 156 4.29 -18.74 7.93
C THR A 156 2.88 -19.19 7.57
N ALA A 157 1.89 -18.92 8.42
CA ALA A 157 0.49 -19.21 8.12
C ALA A 157 0.02 -18.47 6.87
N ALA A 158 0.33 -17.18 6.75
CA ALA A 158 0.03 -16.38 5.58
C ALA A 158 0.80 -16.85 4.32
N TYR A 159 2.11 -17.07 4.43
CA TYR A 159 2.97 -17.54 3.34
C TYR A 159 2.48 -18.85 2.73
N ARG A 160 1.96 -19.75 3.57
CA ARG A 160 1.38 -21.04 3.17
C ARG A 160 -0.10 -20.97 2.79
N LYS A 161 -0.75 -19.81 2.91
CA LYS A 161 -2.23 -19.68 2.83
C LYS A 161 -2.92 -20.73 3.71
N CYS A 162 -2.36 -20.93 4.90
CA CYS A 162 -2.74 -21.94 5.89
C CYS A 162 -2.67 -23.41 5.44
N ALA A 163 -1.99 -23.74 4.34
CA ALA A 163 -1.83 -25.11 3.90
C ALA A 163 -1.10 -25.95 4.97
N GLY A 164 -1.81 -26.96 5.49
CA GLY A 164 -1.26 -27.87 6.49
C GLY A 164 -1.21 -27.35 7.93
N ILE A 165 -1.95 -26.28 8.22
CA ILE A 165 -2.03 -25.67 9.54
C ILE A 165 -3.45 -25.86 10.08
N ALA A 166 -3.54 -26.40 11.31
CA ALA A 166 -4.80 -26.63 12.00
C ALA A 166 -5.30 -25.36 12.71
N SER A 167 -4.42 -24.67 13.43
CA SER A 167 -4.70 -23.36 14.06
C SER A 167 -3.41 -22.61 14.39
N VAL A 168 -3.53 -21.31 14.68
CA VAL A 168 -2.43 -20.48 15.17
C VAL A 168 -2.71 -20.03 16.60
N VAL A 169 -1.73 -20.10 17.49
CA VAL A 169 -1.78 -19.59 18.86
C VAL A 169 -0.61 -18.65 19.09
N THR A 170 -0.85 -17.44 19.61
CA THR A 170 0.20 -16.45 19.86
C THR A 170 0.13 -15.85 21.24
N PHE A 171 1.29 -15.48 21.80
CA PHE A 171 1.38 -14.81 23.09
C PHE A 171 2.14 -13.50 22.96
N GLY A 172 1.49 -12.37 23.29
CA GLY A 172 2.14 -11.05 23.28
C GLY A 172 2.80 -10.70 21.95
N SER A 173 2.21 -11.14 20.83
CA SER A 173 2.81 -11.05 19.50
C SER A 173 2.23 -9.84 18.75
N PRO A 174 2.99 -8.75 18.59
CA PRO A 174 2.44 -7.52 18.05
C PRO A 174 2.29 -7.60 16.52
N VAL A 175 1.20 -7.01 16.02
CA VAL A 175 0.92 -6.84 14.58
C VAL A 175 1.10 -5.38 14.16
N ASP A 176 0.74 -4.43 15.02
CA ASP A 176 0.99 -3.01 14.81
C ASP A 176 2.15 -2.53 15.70
N ILE A 177 3.36 -2.50 15.14
CA ILE A 177 4.58 -2.17 15.89
C ILE A 177 4.60 -0.71 16.32
N HIS A 178 3.98 0.19 15.54
CA HIS A 178 3.97 1.63 15.86
C HIS A 178 3.28 1.90 17.20
N ARG A 179 2.25 1.12 17.56
CA ARG A 179 1.55 1.24 18.85
C ARG A 179 2.34 0.74 20.07
N ASN A 180 3.51 0.12 19.89
CA ASN A 180 4.37 -0.32 21.00
C ASN A 180 5.32 0.78 21.51
N ILE A 181 5.43 1.91 20.82
CA ILE A 181 6.39 2.97 21.15
C ILE A 181 5.66 4.04 22.00
N PRO A 182 5.89 4.15 23.33
CA PRO A 182 5.05 4.95 24.24
C PRO A 182 5.17 6.49 24.11
N MET A 183 5.81 7.01 23.07
CA MET A 183 6.01 8.45 22.83
C MET A 183 5.96 8.80 21.33
N LEU A 184 4.88 8.39 20.67
CA LEU A 184 4.47 8.99 19.40
C LEU A 184 3.59 10.22 19.70
N ASP A 185 4.22 11.27 20.24
CA ASP A 185 3.98 12.61 19.69
C ASP A 185 4.89 12.70 18.45
N ASP A 186 4.32 13.08 17.31
CA ASP A 186 4.94 12.99 15.98
C ASP A 186 6.32 13.68 15.82
N THR A 187 6.69 14.55 16.76
CA THR A 187 7.94 15.32 16.73
C THR A 187 9.19 14.53 17.13
N ILE A 188 9.09 13.58 18.07
CA ILE A 188 10.24 12.74 18.50
C ILE A 188 10.32 11.49 17.64
N ALA A 189 9.17 10.97 17.23
CA ALA A 189 9.09 9.88 16.27
C ALA A 189 9.79 10.24 14.96
N GLY A 190 9.53 11.43 14.39
CA GLY A 190 10.24 11.90 13.20
C GLY A 190 11.76 11.86 13.35
N ARG A 191 12.31 12.26 14.51
CA ARG A 191 13.77 12.23 14.76
C ARG A 191 14.34 10.83 14.97
N VAL A 192 13.65 9.95 15.69
CA VAL A 192 14.08 8.55 15.86
C VAL A 192 13.97 7.80 14.53
N PHE A 193 12.93 8.10 13.76
CA PHE A 193 12.68 7.57 12.43
C PHE A 193 13.71 8.09 11.42
N GLU A 194 14.08 9.37 11.47
CA GLU A 194 15.21 9.94 10.73
C GLU A 194 16.53 9.30 11.15
N LEU A 195 16.76 9.04 12.43
CA LEU A 195 18.00 8.41 12.91
C LEU A 195 18.09 6.94 12.47
N LEU A 196 16.97 6.22 12.47
CA LEU A 196 16.85 4.84 11.97
C LEU A 196 16.92 4.77 10.44
N GLN A 197 16.31 5.72 9.72
CA GLN A 197 16.40 5.82 8.26
C GLN A 197 17.78 6.26 7.80
N ASN A 198 18.40 7.24 8.47
CA ASN A 198 19.79 7.62 8.19
C ASN A 198 20.75 6.46 8.53
N ALA A 199 20.44 5.64 9.54
CA ALA A 199 21.18 4.40 9.77
C ALA A 199 20.95 3.37 8.66
N LEU A 200 19.76 3.33 8.03
CA LEU A 200 19.44 2.53 6.84
C LEU A 200 20.17 3.02 5.57
N ASP A 201 20.33 4.34 5.41
CA ASP A 201 21.00 5.02 4.30
C ASP A 201 22.54 5.08 4.47
N THR A 202 23.05 4.86 5.69
CA THR A 202 24.46 4.57 5.93
C THR A 202 24.73 3.13 5.47
N PRO A 203 25.89 2.79 4.86
CA PRO A 203 26.18 1.40 4.48
C PRO A 203 26.22 0.49 5.72
N LEU A 204 25.06 -0.06 6.06
CA LEU A 204 24.78 -1.04 7.10
C LEU A 204 25.52 -2.36 6.88
N ASP A 205 26.17 -2.53 5.73
CA ASP A 205 27.07 -3.65 5.43
C ASP A 205 28.22 -3.77 6.46
N LYS A 206 28.41 -2.76 7.33
CA LYS A 206 29.37 -2.76 8.44
C LYS A 206 28.79 -3.20 9.80
N LEU A 207 27.48 -3.39 9.93
CA LEU A 207 26.85 -3.89 11.17
C LEU A 207 26.65 -5.40 11.04
N GLU A 208 27.59 -6.17 11.60
CA GLU A 208 27.55 -7.64 11.58
C GLU A 208 26.36 -8.24 12.37
N GLY A 209 25.61 -7.43 13.13
CA GLY A 209 24.44 -7.81 13.92
C GLY A 209 24.49 -7.23 15.33
N VAL A 210 23.55 -7.64 16.21
CA VAL A 210 23.59 -7.29 17.64
C VAL A 210 24.03 -8.53 18.44
N PRO A 211 25.23 -8.51 19.06
CA PRO A 211 25.68 -9.57 19.95
C PRO A 211 24.68 -9.86 21.10
N GLY A 212 24.52 -11.13 21.48
CA GLY A 212 23.54 -11.56 22.50
C GLY A 212 23.65 -10.84 23.86
N PHE A 213 24.86 -10.41 24.26
CA PHE A 213 25.04 -9.63 25.49
C PHE A 213 24.44 -8.22 25.40
N LEU A 214 24.48 -7.56 24.24
CA LEU A 214 23.85 -6.24 24.01
C LEU A 214 22.33 -6.36 23.95
N SER A 215 21.82 -7.43 23.34
CA SER A 215 20.40 -7.80 23.36
C SER A 215 19.88 -7.96 24.78
N SER A 216 20.65 -8.64 25.65
CA SER A 216 20.29 -8.83 27.06
C SER A 216 20.30 -7.50 27.85
N ASN A 217 21.24 -6.59 27.57
CA ASN A 217 21.32 -5.31 28.25
C ASN A 217 20.25 -4.32 27.77
N GLY A 218 19.86 -4.36 26.48
CA GLY A 218 18.70 -3.63 25.95
C GLY A 218 17.38 -4.06 26.60
N PHE A 219 17.20 -5.37 26.80
CA PHE A 219 16.05 -5.91 27.53
C PHE A 219 16.03 -5.48 29.01
N LYS A 220 17.21 -5.41 29.67
CA LYS A 220 17.34 -4.91 31.05
C LYS A 220 17.04 -3.41 31.17
N LEU A 221 17.44 -2.61 30.18
CA LEU A 221 17.15 -1.16 30.12
C LEU A 221 15.65 -0.86 30.01
N LEU A 222 14.88 -1.69 29.29
CA LEU A 222 13.42 -1.57 29.21
C LEU A 222 12.70 -2.01 30.52
N ALA A 223 13.42 -2.63 31.46
CA ALA A 223 12.89 -3.17 32.71
C ALA A 223 13.58 -2.61 33.98
N LEU A 224 14.18 -1.41 33.90
CA LEU A 224 15.00 -0.78 34.96
C LEU A 224 14.37 -0.80 36.37
N HIS A 225 13.05 -0.66 36.49
CA HIS A 225 12.36 -0.66 37.79
C HIS A 225 12.26 -2.06 38.44
N LYS A 226 12.31 -3.15 37.66
CA LYS A 226 12.18 -4.53 38.16
C LYS A 226 13.52 -5.14 38.61
N GLU A 227 14.64 -4.74 38.02
CA GLU A 227 15.96 -5.28 38.37
C GLU A 227 16.42 -4.85 39.77
N ALA A 228 16.19 -3.60 40.16
CA ALA A 228 16.54 -3.12 41.49
C ALA A 228 15.85 -3.93 42.61
N GLY A 229 14.56 -4.27 42.40
CA GLY A 229 13.81 -5.12 43.33
C GLY A 229 14.35 -6.56 43.42
N GLN A 230 14.74 -7.15 42.29
CA GLN A 230 15.30 -8.51 42.26
C GLN A 230 16.69 -8.60 42.88
N LEU A 231 17.53 -7.57 42.70
CA LEU A 231 18.86 -7.49 43.32
C LEU A 231 18.76 -7.39 44.85
N VAL A 232 17.84 -6.55 45.36
CA VAL A 232 17.58 -6.41 46.80
C VAL A 232 17.01 -7.69 47.40
N ASP A 233 16.10 -8.36 46.71
CA ASP A 233 15.53 -9.64 47.14
C ASP A 233 16.55 -10.80 47.10
N PHE A 234 17.45 -10.80 46.12
CA PHE A 234 18.56 -11.75 46.01
C PHE A 234 19.53 -11.60 47.20
N VAL A 235 19.94 -10.37 47.52
CA VAL A 235 20.77 -10.05 48.69
C VAL A 235 20.09 -10.47 50.00
N ARG A 236 18.77 -10.26 50.12
CA ARG A 236 17.99 -10.70 51.29
C ARG A 236 17.96 -12.23 51.45
N LYS A 237 18.02 -13.00 50.36
CA LYS A 237 17.86 -14.47 50.35
C LYS A 237 19.16 -15.25 50.19
N LEU A 238 20.32 -14.59 50.15
CA LEU A 238 21.62 -15.25 50.05
C LEU A 238 21.86 -16.34 51.12
N HIS A 239 21.16 -16.27 52.25
CA HIS A 239 21.21 -17.24 53.34
C HIS A 239 20.30 -18.49 53.17
N ASP A 240 19.49 -18.58 52.11
CA ASP A 240 18.51 -19.63 51.86
C ASP A 240 18.79 -20.34 50.53
N ARG A 241 19.54 -21.44 50.61
CA ARG A 241 20.03 -22.20 49.43
C ARG A 241 18.88 -22.74 48.57
N GLN A 242 17.85 -23.35 49.17
CA GLN A 242 16.71 -23.91 48.43
C GLN A 242 15.92 -22.83 47.67
N ALA A 243 15.78 -21.63 48.26
CA ALA A 243 15.10 -20.52 47.59
C ALA A 243 15.92 -19.92 46.43
N LEU A 244 17.25 -19.99 46.51
CA LEU A 244 18.17 -19.56 45.46
C LEU A 244 18.21 -20.58 44.31
N GLU A 245 18.32 -21.88 44.61
CA GLU A 245 18.31 -22.97 43.62
C GLU A 245 17.02 -22.94 42.78
N LYS A 246 15.85 -22.80 43.40
CA LYS A 246 14.55 -22.69 42.68
C LYS A 246 14.42 -21.44 41.79
N ARG A 247 15.21 -20.40 42.04
CA ARG A 247 15.17 -19.14 41.26
C ARG A 247 16.35 -18.99 40.31
N GLU A 248 17.33 -19.89 40.39
CA GLU A 248 18.58 -19.80 39.68
C GLU A 248 18.39 -19.90 38.17
N ALA A 249 17.64 -20.90 37.71
CA ALA A 249 17.36 -21.13 36.29
C ALA A 249 16.71 -19.90 35.65
N ARG A 250 15.67 -19.34 36.30
CA ARG A 250 15.00 -18.10 35.85
C ARG A 250 15.96 -16.89 35.84
N ARG A 251 16.82 -16.76 36.85
CA ARG A 251 17.79 -15.66 36.96
C ARG A 251 18.89 -15.76 35.90
N ARG A 252 19.40 -16.97 35.61
CA ARG A 252 20.45 -17.18 34.59
C ARG A 252 19.92 -16.99 33.18
N PHE A 253 18.70 -17.49 32.91
CA PHE A 253 17.98 -17.25 31.67
C PHE A 253 17.83 -15.74 31.39
N LEU A 254 17.30 -14.98 32.35
CA LEU A 254 17.18 -13.52 32.24
C LEU A 254 18.52 -12.77 32.35
N GLY A 255 19.54 -13.42 32.92
CA GLY A 255 20.87 -12.88 33.16
C GLY A 255 21.76 -12.83 31.92
N GLY A 256 21.39 -13.54 30.85
CA GLY A 256 22.08 -13.52 29.55
C GLY A 256 22.06 -14.88 28.83
N GLU A 257 21.95 -16.00 29.55
CA GLU A 257 22.01 -17.36 28.96
C GLU A 257 20.79 -17.73 28.12
N GLY A 258 19.68 -17.01 28.29
CA GLY A 258 18.46 -17.21 27.50
C GLY A 258 18.44 -16.45 26.17
N PHE A 259 19.43 -15.60 25.90
CA PHE A 259 19.45 -14.71 24.72
C PHE A 259 20.51 -15.13 23.71
N VAL A 260 20.19 -14.99 22.43
CA VAL A 260 21.11 -15.27 21.30
C VAL A 260 21.38 -14.01 20.48
N ALA A 261 22.41 -14.03 19.64
CA ALA A 261 22.72 -12.90 18.77
C ALA A 261 21.64 -12.71 17.69
N TRP A 262 21.48 -11.47 17.25
CA TRP A 262 20.59 -11.13 16.14
C TRP A 262 21.41 -10.97 14.85
N PRO A 263 21.21 -11.84 13.83
CA PRO A 263 21.86 -11.67 12.53
C PRO A 263 21.55 -10.30 11.90
N GLY A 264 22.57 -9.64 11.38
CA GLY A 264 22.44 -8.31 10.77
C GLY A 264 21.36 -8.23 9.67
N PRO A 265 21.33 -9.16 8.69
CA PRO A 265 20.31 -9.16 7.65
C PRO A 265 18.87 -9.34 8.19
N ALA A 266 18.68 -10.22 9.18
CA ALA A 266 17.38 -10.40 9.82
C ALA A 266 16.91 -9.15 10.58
N LEU A 267 17.82 -8.46 11.27
CA LEU A 267 17.53 -7.20 11.95
C LEU A 267 17.16 -6.10 10.96
N LYS A 268 17.94 -5.94 9.89
CA LYS A 268 17.67 -4.96 8.82
C LYS A 268 16.27 -5.14 8.25
N LYS A 269 15.92 -6.39 7.91
CA LYS A 269 14.59 -6.71 7.38
C LYS A 269 13.48 -6.46 8.39
N PHE A 270 13.68 -6.80 9.66
CA PHE A 270 12.70 -6.53 10.71
C PHE A 270 12.44 -5.03 10.89
N ILE A 271 13.51 -4.23 10.95
CA ILE A 271 13.41 -2.77 11.05
C ILE A 271 12.70 -2.23 9.82
N ASP A 272 13.14 -2.62 8.62
CA ASP A 272 12.58 -2.10 7.38
C ASP A 272 11.10 -2.50 7.22
N GLU A 273 10.77 -3.78 7.16
CA GLU A 273 9.41 -4.23 6.83
C GLU A 273 8.40 -3.96 7.96
N PHE A 274 8.80 -4.15 9.22
CA PHE A 274 7.86 -4.20 10.34
C PHE A 274 7.92 -3.00 11.28
N VAL A 275 9.08 -2.34 11.43
CA VAL A 275 9.19 -1.12 12.24
C VAL A 275 8.94 0.13 11.38
N VAL A 276 9.64 0.26 10.26
CA VAL A 276 9.53 1.43 9.37
C VAL A 276 8.20 1.39 8.62
N HIS A 277 7.88 0.25 8.01
CA HIS A 277 6.72 0.15 7.11
C HIS A 277 5.46 -0.49 7.73
N ASN A 278 5.56 -1.05 8.95
CA ASN A 278 4.45 -1.69 9.66
C ASN A 278 3.67 -2.72 8.81
N ARG A 279 4.38 -3.48 7.95
CA ARG A 279 3.78 -4.35 6.93
C ARG A 279 3.12 -5.62 7.47
N MET A 280 3.27 -5.91 8.76
CA MET A 280 2.42 -6.89 9.43
C MET A 280 0.95 -6.46 9.43
N LEU A 281 0.68 -5.17 9.64
CA LEU A 281 -0.66 -4.59 9.60
C LEU A 281 -1.06 -4.22 8.16
N SER A 282 -0.22 -3.46 7.45
CA SER A 282 -0.57 -2.94 6.12
C SER A 282 -0.54 -4.01 5.03
N GLY A 283 0.19 -5.11 5.24
CA GLY A 283 0.39 -6.18 4.28
C GLY A 283 1.54 -5.92 3.31
N GLY A 284 1.77 -6.87 2.40
CA GLY A 284 2.79 -6.76 1.36
C GLY A 284 4.22 -6.92 1.84
N PHE A 285 4.49 -7.52 2.99
CA PHE A 285 5.87 -7.90 3.31
C PHE A 285 6.34 -9.02 2.38
N VAL A 286 7.63 -9.07 2.08
CA VAL A 286 8.17 -10.05 1.14
C VAL A 286 8.81 -11.20 1.90
N VAL A 287 8.55 -12.45 1.50
CA VAL A 287 9.27 -13.65 1.98
C VAL A 287 9.68 -14.47 0.77
N ASP A 288 10.98 -14.70 0.58
CA ASP A 288 11.52 -15.53 -0.53
C ASP A 288 11.04 -15.05 -1.91
N GLY A 289 11.02 -13.72 -2.12
CA GLY A 289 10.54 -13.09 -3.34
C GLY A 289 9.02 -13.17 -3.57
N ARG A 290 8.24 -13.60 -2.57
CA ARG A 290 6.77 -13.64 -2.60
C ARG A 290 6.18 -12.59 -1.69
N THR A 291 5.17 -11.87 -2.15
CA THR A 291 4.42 -10.93 -1.31
C THR A 291 3.46 -11.70 -0.41
N VAL A 292 3.46 -11.38 0.87
CA VAL A 292 2.65 -12.04 1.90
C VAL A 292 1.80 -11.00 2.63
N THR A 293 0.61 -11.40 3.05
CA THR A 293 -0.32 -10.58 3.83
C THR A 293 -1.04 -11.44 4.86
N LEU A 294 -1.30 -10.92 6.06
CA LEU A 294 -2.02 -11.67 7.09
C LEU A 294 -3.48 -11.92 6.71
N ALA A 295 -4.01 -11.22 5.69
CA ALA A 295 -5.33 -11.49 5.13
C ALA A 295 -5.42 -12.87 4.45
N ASP A 296 -4.28 -13.51 4.12
CA ASP A 296 -4.24 -14.89 3.61
C ASP A 296 -4.40 -15.94 4.73
N ILE A 297 -4.49 -15.54 6.01
CA ILE A 297 -4.80 -16.45 7.12
C ILE A 297 -6.31 -16.72 7.13
N THR A 298 -6.67 -18.01 6.99
CA THR A 298 -8.07 -18.47 7.01
C THR A 298 -8.37 -19.45 8.15
N ARG A 299 -7.34 -19.84 8.92
CA ARG A 299 -7.49 -20.76 10.05
C ARG A 299 -7.75 -20.02 11.36
N PRO A 300 -8.42 -20.65 12.33
CA PRO A 300 -8.66 -20.05 13.63
C PRO A 300 -7.37 -19.61 14.32
N VAL A 301 -7.39 -18.41 14.90
CA VAL A 301 -6.29 -17.80 15.64
C VAL A 301 -6.72 -17.54 17.07
N LEU A 302 -5.97 -18.10 18.04
CA LEU A 302 -6.07 -17.78 19.45
C LEU A 302 -4.91 -16.86 19.85
N PHE A 303 -5.17 -15.64 20.30
CA PHE A 303 -4.11 -14.71 20.69
C PHE A 303 -4.28 -14.26 22.15
N PHE A 304 -3.17 -14.27 22.88
CA PHE A 304 -3.12 -13.88 24.28
C PHE A 304 -2.59 -12.45 24.45
N VAL A 305 -3.30 -11.66 25.26
CA VAL A 305 -2.98 -10.27 25.58
C VAL A 305 -2.59 -10.15 27.05
N GLY A 306 -1.44 -9.55 27.33
CA GLY A 306 -1.00 -9.25 28.69
C GLY A 306 -1.36 -7.82 29.08
N GLU A 307 -2.25 -7.63 30.06
CA GLU A 307 -2.69 -6.29 30.51
C GLU A 307 -1.56 -5.44 31.11
N ARG A 308 -0.48 -6.09 31.57
CA ARG A 308 0.70 -5.43 32.15
C ARG A 308 1.92 -5.60 31.24
N ASP A 309 1.71 -5.92 29.98
CA ASP A 309 2.78 -6.06 28.99
C ASP A 309 3.23 -4.68 28.51
N THR A 310 4.45 -4.29 28.91
CA THR A 310 5.08 -3.03 28.51
C THR A 310 5.93 -3.18 27.24
N ILE A 311 6.07 -4.40 26.69
CA ILE A 311 6.86 -4.70 25.50
C ILE A 311 5.95 -4.78 24.28
N ALA A 312 4.84 -5.52 24.41
CA ALA A 312 3.80 -5.61 23.39
C ALA A 312 2.49 -5.06 23.96
N ASN A 313 2.17 -3.81 23.62
CA ASN A 313 0.94 -3.13 24.01
C ASN A 313 -0.29 -3.90 23.50
N GLU A 314 -1.38 -3.91 24.28
CA GLU A 314 -2.64 -4.54 23.90
C GLU A 314 -3.19 -4.08 22.53
N LYS A 315 -3.07 -2.79 22.20
CA LYS A 315 -3.51 -2.23 20.92
C LYS A 315 -2.66 -2.75 19.76
N ALA A 316 -1.37 -2.98 19.98
CA ALA A 316 -0.46 -3.54 18.98
C ALA A 316 -0.79 -5.00 18.66
N ILE A 317 -1.22 -5.76 19.67
CA ILE A 317 -1.60 -7.17 19.53
C ILE A 317 -3.00 -7.28 18.89
N ARG A 318 -3.98 -6.51 19.38
CA ARG A 318 -5.36 -6.53 18.87
C ARG A 318 -5.48 -6.07 17.41
N ALA A 319 -4.46 -5.42 16.85
CA ALA A 319 -4.40 -5.07 15.44
C ALA A 319 -4.46 -6.27 14.48
N ILE A 320 -4.26 -7.51 14.96
CA ILE A 320 -4.53 -8.73 14.20
C ILE A 320 -5.96 -8.79 13.63
N ARG A 321 -6.93 -8.12 14.28
CA ARG A 321 -8.33 -8.06 13.83
C ARG A 321 -8.48 -7.45 12.45
N GLY A 322 -7.78 -6.34 12.19
CA GLY A 322 -7.79 -5.72 10.86
C GLY A 322 -6.80 -6.34 9.88
N ALA A 323 -5.70 -6.92 10.37
CA ALA A 323 -4.68 -7.53 9.52
C ALA A 323 -5.11 -8.90 8.94
N ALA A 324 -5.90 -9.68 9.69
CA ALA A 324 -6.37 -11.02 9.31
C ALA A 324 -7.90 -11.12 9.28
N PRO A 325 -8.60 -10.34 8.44
CA PRO A 325 -10.07 -10.26 8.43
C PRO A 325 -10.76 -11.56 8.00
N ASN A 326 -10.02 -12.46 7.34
CA ASN A 326 -10.54 -13.76 6.87
C ASN A 326 -10.36 -14.89 7.89
N ALA A 327 -9.75 -14.62 9.05
CA ALA A 327 -9.51 -15.59 10.10
C ALA A 327 -10.56 -15.47 11.20
N GLU A 328 -10.90 -16.61 11.83
CA GLU A 328 -11.69 -16.63 13.05
C GLU A 328 -10.79 -16.30 14.25
N LEU A 329 -11.04 -15.17 14.93
CA LEU A 329 -10.12 -14.63 15.94
C LEU A 329 -10.68 -14.75 17.36
N TYR A 330 -9.88 -15.34 18.25
CA TYR A 330 -10.19 -15.56 19.67
C TYR A 330 -9.16 -14.88 20.56
N GLU A 331 -9.65 -14.09 21.52
CA GLU A 331 -8.80 -13.33 22.44
C GLU A 331 -8.85 -13.90 23.84
N VAL A 332 -7.69 -14.03 24.49
CA VAL A 332 -7.58 -14.32 25.93
C VAL A 332 -6.74 -13.23 26.59
N SER A 333 -7.37 -12.41 27.43
CA SER A 333 -6.67 -11.40 28.22
C SER A 333 -6.26 -11.96 29.58
N MET A 334 -5.07 -11.59 30.06
CA MET A 334 -4.63 -11.93 31.40
C MET A 334 -3.77 -10.85 32.03
N ARG A 335 -3.84 -10.76 33.36
CA ARG A 335 -3.06 -9.81 34.18
C ARG A 335 -1.61 -10.27 34.37
N ALA A 336 -0.87 -10.36 33.27
CA ALA A 336 0.53 -10.75 33.19
C ALA A 336 1.35 -9.71 32.38
N GLY A 337 2.67 -9.67 32.60
CA GLY A 337 3.61 -8.96 31.71
C GLY A 337 4.19 -9.92 30.66
N HIS A 338 4.96 -9.40 29.69
CA HIS A 338 5.42 -10.14 28.49
C HIS A 338 5.92 -11.58 28.77
N PHE A 339 6.86 -11.73 29.70
CA PHE A 339 7.44 -13.04 30.06
C PHE A 339 6.46 -13.94 30.84
N GLY A 340 5.56 -13.33 31.61
CA GLY A 340 4.56 -14.02 32.42
C GLY A 340 3.47 -14.72 31.60
N LEU A 341 3.35 -14.39 30.31
CA LEU A 341 2.41 -15.03 29.39
C LEU A 341 2.75 -16.51 29.15
N VAL A 342 4.04 -16.86 29.10
CA VAL A 342 4.52 -18.22 28.79
C VAL A 342 5.24 -18.90 29.96
N VAL A 343 5.84 -18.12 30.87
CA VAL A 343 6.64 -18.65 31.98
C VAL A 343 6.14 -18.13 33.33
N GLY A 344 5.96 -19.05 34.28
CA GLY A 344 5.60 -18.74 35.67
C GLY A 344 4.25 -19.35 36.09
N LYS A 345 3.85 -19.05 37.33
CA LYS A 345 2.67 -19.69 37.95
C LYS A 345 1.39 -19.50 37.14
N GLN A 346 1.11 -18.27 36.68
CA GLN A 346 -0.06 -17.98 35.85
C GLN A 346 -0.02 -18.75 34.53
N ALA A 347 1.13 -18.81 33.85
CA ALA A 347 1.26 -19.57 32.62
C ALA A 347 0.96 -21.08 32.83
N MET A 348 1.47 -21.67 33.92
CA MET A 348 1.23 -23.08 34.25
C MET A 348 -0.23 -23.37 34.64
N SER A 349 -0.88 -22.47 35.38
CA SER A 349 -2.25 -22.70 35.86
C SER A 349 -3.34 -22.26 34.88
N PHE A 350 -3.00 -21.44 33.87
CA PHE A 350 -3.99 -20.82 33.00
C PHE A 350 -3.62 -20.92 31.52
N THR A 351 -2.46 -20.39 31.11
CA THR A 351 -2.07 -20.34 29.68
C THR A 351 -1.98 -21.73 29.06
N TRP A 352 -1.10 -22.61 29.56
CA TRP A 352 -0.87 -23.93 28.94
C TRP A 352 -2.09 -24.86 29.01
N PRO A 353 -2.87 -24.90 30.11
CA PRO A 353 -4.16 -25.59 30.12
C PRO A 353 -5.16 -25.06 29.08
N THR A 354 -5.20 -23.74 28.85
CA THR A 354 -6.04 -23.12 27.81
C THR A 354 -5.60 -23.54 26.42
N VAL A 355 -4.30 -23.57 26.15
CA VAL A 355 -3.73 -24.06 24.87
C VAL A 355 -4.08 -25.53 24.64
N ALA A 356 -3.95 -26.38 25.67
CA ALA A 356 -4.31 -27.80 25.55
C ALA A 356 -5.79 -28.00 25.27
N SER A 357 -6.65 -27.23 25.94
CA SER A 357 -8.10 -27.24 25.72
C SER A 357 -8.46 -26.74 24.32
N TRP A 358 -7.72 -25.74 23.81
CA TRP A 358 -7.88 -25.23 22.45
C TRP A 358 -7.55 -26.29 21.40
N VAL A 359 -6.39 -26.94 21.51
CA VAL A 359 -5.96 -28.00 20.58
C VAL A 359 -6.97 -29.14 20.55
N ARG A 360 -7.39 -29.62 21.73
CA ARG A 360 -8.47 -30.61 21.92
C ARG A 360 -9.75 -30.21 21.20
N TRP A 361 -10.25 -29.00 21.48
CA TRP A 361 -11.48 -28.49 20.86
C TRP A 361 -11.37 -28.38 19.34
N ARG A 362 -10.22 -27.93 18.80
CA ARG A 362 -9.97 -27.87 17.35
C ARG A 362 -9.84 -29.25 16.71
N ALA A 363 -9.39 -30.26 17.45
CA ALA A 363 -9.40 -31.66 17.03
C ALA A 363 -10.80 -32.32 17.13
N GLY A 364 -11.84 -31.57 17.57
CA GLY A 364 -13.19 -32.10 17.79
C GLY A 364 -13.32 -33.00 19.03
N VAL A 365 -12.30 -33.00 19.89
CA VAL A 365 -12.26 -33.82 21.11
C VAL A 365 -12.32 -32.88 22.30
N GLY A 366 -13.45 -32.83 23.00
CA GLY A 366 -13.64 -31.90 24.10
C GLY A 366 -14.22 -30.56 23.64
N GLU A 367 -14.14 -29.59 24.53
CA GLU A 367 -15.16 -28.56 24.64
C GLU A 367 -14.42 -27.20 24.64
N GLN A 368 -15.02 -26.12 24.12
CA GLN A 368 -14.31 -24.84 23.90
C GLN A 368 -13.54 -24.37 25.16
N PRO A 369 -12.35 -23.74 25.09
CA PRO A 369 -11.68 -23.27 26.30
C PRO A 369 -12.59 -22.38 27.18
N GLU A 370 -12.62 -22.63 28.49
CA GLU A 370 -13.48 -21.90 29.44
C GLU A 370 -13.36 -20.37 29.33
N PRO A 371 -12.14 -19.76 29.19
CA PRO A 371 -12.00 -18.32 29.02
C PRO A 371 -12.69 -17.74 27.77
N LEU A 372 -13.07 -18.59 26.80
CA LEU A 372 -13.75 -18.20 25.57
C LEU A 372 -15.27 -18.44 25.61
N ARG A 373 -15.78 -19.18 26.60
CA ARG A 373 -17.22 -19.52 26.72
C ARG A 373 -18.02 -18.51 27.53
N ALA A 374 -17.39 -17.87 28.51
CA ALA A 374 -18.01 -16.85 29.34
C ALA A 374 -17.19 -15.57 29.21
N PRO A 375 -17.75 -14.44 28.73
CA PRO A 375 -17.07 -13.16 28.85
C PRO A 375 -16.88 -12.90 30.34
N THR A 376 -15.65 -12.96 30.83
CA THR A 376 -15.37 -12.68 32.24
C THR A 376 -15.76 -11.21 32.50
N PRO A 377 -16.71 -10.92 33.39
CA PRO A 377 -17.06 -9.54 33.73
C PRO A 377 -15.84 -8.84 34.32
N LEU A 378 -15.66 -7.56 34.00
CA LEU A 378 -14.71 -6.67 34.66
C LEU A 378 -15.16 -6.49 36.12
N GLU A 379 -14.57 -7.24 37.05
CA GLU A 379 -14.63 -6.87 38.47
C GLU A 379 -13.59 -5.80 38.74
N GLU A 380 -14.06 -4.58 39.07
CA GLU A 380 -13.25 -3.53 39.67
C GLU A 380 -12.63 -4.04 40.97
N PRO A 381 -11.32 -3.90 41.21
CA PRO A 381 -10.72 -4.39 42.44
C PRO A 381 -11.00 -3.46 43.61
N GLU A 382 -11.44 -4.04 44.74
CA GLU A 382 -11.34 -3.45 46.08
C GLU A 382 -9.87 -3.10 46.41
N GLU A 383 -9.65 -1.87 46.88
CA GLU A 383 -8.37 -1.41 47.40
C GLU A 383 -8.00 -2.17 48.67
N ALA A 384 -6.98 -3.02 48.60
CA ALA A 384 -6.29 -3.54 49.77
C ALA A 384 -5.13 -2.59 50.13
N ASP A 385 -5.34 -1.82 51.19
CA ASP A 385 -4.41 -0.93 51.85
C ASP A 385 -3.07 -1.61 52.20
N PHE A 386 -1.98 -1.09 51.64
CA PHE A 386 -0.63 -1.30 52.14
C PHE A 386 0.09 0.05 52.18
N GLY A 387 0.20 0.60 53.40
CA GLY A 387 0.77 1.90 53.72
C GLY A 387 2.09 2.23 53.02
N ALA A 388 2.05 3.34 52.29
CA ALA A 388 3.18 4.01 51.67
C ALA A 388 4.06 4.69 52.73
N VAL A 389 5.37 4.67 52.51
CA VAL A 389 6.27 5.69 53.07
C VAL A 389 6.36 6.77 51.99
N ASP A 390 5.86 7.95 52.32
CA ASP A 390 5.78 9.14 51.45
C ASP A 390 7.14 9.53 50.86
N PHE A 391 7.14 9.71 49.54
CA PHE A 391 7.97 10.72 48.88
C PHE A 391 7.02 11.55 48.01
N ASP A 392 6.87 12.81 48.39
CA ASP A 392 5.88 13.75 47.88
C ASP A 392 6.27 14.24 46.47
N VAL A 393 5.69 13.62 45.44
CA VAL A 393 5.84 13.99 44.01
C VAL A 393 4.86 15.10 43.61
N GLU A 394 3.88 15.40 44.46
CA GLU A 394 2.83 16.39 44.21
C GLU A 394 3.38 17.83 44.22
N LEU A 395 4.44 18.08 45.00
CA LEU A 395 5.09 19.39 45.09
C LEU A 395 6.02 19.72 43.91
N PHE A 396 6.38 18.74 43.07
CA PHE A 396 7.19 18.98 41.86
C PHE A 396 6.34 19.27 40.62
N TYR A 397 5.07 18.83 40.61
CA TYR A 397 4.16 19.03 39.47
C TYR A 397 3.36 20.33 39.52
N GLN A 398 3.12 20.91 40.70
CA GLN A 398 2.28 22.11 40.82
C GLN A 398 3.01 23.46 40.67
N THR A 399 4.34 23.50 40.55
CA THR A 399 5.07 24.78 40.38
C THR A 399 5.40 25.14 38.92
N ILE A 400 5.09 24.28 37.94
CA ILE A 400 5.35 24.57 36.51
C ILE A 400 4.07 24.63 35.64
N VAL A 401 2.95 24.04 36.04
CA VAL A 401 1.76 23.92 35.16
C VAL A 401 0.70 25.02 35.36
N GLY A 402 0.90 25.95 36.30
CA GLY A 402 -0.10 26.95 36.68
C GLY A 402 -0.37 28.11 35.70
N SER A 403 0.23 28.15 34.51
CA SER A 403 0.06 29.31 33.59
C SER A 403 0.01 29.00 32.09
N LEU A 404 -0.27 27.76 31.66
CA LEU A 404 -0.29 27.39 30.22
C LEU A 404 -1.58 26.72 29.71
N GLY A 405 -2.65 26.71 30.50
CA GLY A 405 -3.92 26.07 30.14
C GLY A 405 -4.72 26.73 29.01
N ALA A 406 -4.43 27.99 28.67
CA ALA A 406 -5.16 28.73 27.62
C ALA A 406 -4.47 28.70 26.24
N TRP A 407 -3.25 28.14 26.13
CA TRP A 407 -2.47 28.12 24.89
C TRP A 407 -2.44 26.73 24.20
N TRP A 408 -2.66 25.64 24.94
CA TRP A 408 -2.48 24.27 24.46
C TRP A 408 -3.54 23.78 23.45
N ASN A 409 -4.78 24.26 23.56
CA ASN A 409 -5.87 23.84 22.67
C ASN A 409 -5.76 24.38 21.24
N ARG A 410 -4.74 25.19 20.93
CA ARG A 410 -4.48 25.71 19.58
C ARG A 410 -3.29 25.06 18.87
N ILE A 411 -2.46 24.27 19.56
CA ILE A 411 -1.22 23.67 19.01
C ILE A 411 -1.31 22.16 18.83
N GLY A 412 -2.25 21.48 19.50
CA GLY A 412 -2.44 20.02 19.40
C GLY A 412 -2.83 19.48 18.01
N ARG A 413 -3.09 20.36 17.03
CA ARG A 413 -3.29 19.97 15.62
C ARG A 413 -2.13 20.36 14.70
N THR A 414 -1.08 20.97 15.24
CA THR A 414 0.02 21.56 14.45
C THR A 414 1.33 20.80 14.66
N ALA A 415 1.50 20.07 15.77
CA ALA A 415 2.74 19.35 16.07
C ALA A 415 2.90 18.05 15.25
N SER A 416 1.79 17.37 14.91
CA SER A 416 1.75 16.23 13.97
C SER A 416 2.26 16.61 12.59
N ASP A 417 1.86 17.80 12.17
CA ASP A 417 2.19 18.33 10.87
C ASP A 417 3.68 18.70 10.76
N TYR A 418 4.37 19.10 11.83
CA TYR A 418 5.78 19.51 11.72
C TYR A 418 6.74 18.35 11.41
N GLY A 419 6.50 17.17 11.98
CA GLY A 419 7.32 15.98 11.74
C GLY A 419 7.15 15.48 10.31
N GLU A 420 5.89 15.31 9.87
CA GLU A 420 5.57 14.94 8.49
C GLU A 420 5.98 16.03 7.49
N GLN A 421 5.87 17.32 7.82
CA GLN A 421 6.31 18.41 6.94
C GLN A 421 7.82 18.40 6.74
N LEU A 422 8.63 18.20 7.79
CA LEU A 422 10.10 18.07 7.66
C LEU A 422 10.48 16.83 6.83
N ASP A 423 9.85 15.69 7.12
CA ASP A 423 10.02 14.44 6.37
C ASP A 423 9.53 14.53 4.91
N SER A 424 8.57 15.40 4.65
CA SER A 424 8.06 15.68 3.31
C SER A 424 9.02 16.61 2.55
N LEU A 425 9.60 17.61 3.21
CA LEU A 425 10.53 18.58 2.63
C LEU A 425 11.83 17.90 2.17
N ARG A 426 12.38 16.95 2.94
CA ARG A 426 13.60 16.21 2.54
C ARG A 426 13.45 15.49 1.19
N TRP A 427 12.26 14.97 0.87
CA TRP A 427 12.01 14.27 -0.39
C TRP A 427 11.51 15.21 -1.48
N GLN A 428 10.72 16.22 -1.14
CA GLN A 428 10.09 17.11 -2.10
C GLN A 428 11.03 18.19 -2.64
N VAL A 429 11.85 18.80 -1.78
CA VAL A 429 12.74 19.92 -2.19
C VAL A 429 13.71 19.49 -3.30
N PRO A 430 14.42 18.34 -3.19
CA PRO A 430 15.26 17.87 -4.30
C PRO A 430 14.49 17.62 -5.59
N ARG A 431 13.26 17.08 -5.51
CA ARG A 431 12.42 16.77 -6.69
C ARG A 431 11.94 18.04 -7.39
N LEU A 432 11.49 19.03 -6.62
CA LEU A 432 11.13 20.34 -7.17
C LEU A 432 12.35 21.07 -7.74
N SER A 433 13.53 20.89 -7.12
CA SER A 433 14.79 21.44 -7.64
C SER A 433 15.18 20.82 -8.98
N VAL A 434 15.03 19.50 -9.15
CA VAL A 434 15.22 18.82 -10.46
C VAL A 434 14.31 19.46 -11.50
N LEU A 435 13.01 19.65 -11.20
CA LEU A 435 12.07 20.27 -12.14
C LEU A 435 12.46 21.70 -12.53
N GLN A 436 12.95 22.50 -11.59
CA GLN A 436 13.42 23.87 -11.85
C GLN A 436 14.69 23.92 -12.71
N GLN A 437 15.51 22.86 -12.68
CA GLN A 437 16.81 22.80 -13.36
C GLN A 437 16.76 22.07 -14.70
N LEU A 438 15.62 21.50 -15.10
CA LEU A 438 15.47 20.78 -16.37
C LEU A 438 15.67 21.70 -17.57
N LYS A 439 16.81 21.58 -18.24
CA LYS A 439 17.09 22.27 -19.51
C LYS A 439 16.86 21.31 -20.69
N PRO A 440 16.66 21.82 -21.92
CA PRO A 440 16.45 20.97 -23.10
C PRO A 440 17.52 19.87 -23.32
N ASP A 441 18.76 20.12 -22.90
CA ASP A 441 19.91 19.22 -23.02
C ASP A 441 20.17 18.35 -21.78
N THR A 442 19.45 18.54 -20.68
CA THR A 442 19.56 17.70 -19.48
C THR A 442 19.25 16.24 -19.83
N ARG A 443 20.13 15.31 -19.44
CA ARG A 443 19.85 13.87 -19.56
C ARG A 443 18.79 13.48 -18.55
N VAL A 444 17.66 13.00 -19.05
CA VAL A 444 16.53 12.53 -18.24
C VAL A 444 15.70 11.60 -19.10
N SER A 445 15.32 10.45 -18.56
CA SER A 445 14.47 9.48 -19.25
C SER A 445 13.98 8.41 -18.27
N LEU A 446 12.96 7.65 -18.67
CA LEU A 446 12.44 6.52 -17.89
C LEU A 446 13.53 5.48 -17.61
N GLY A 447 14.32 5.11 -18.62
CA GLY A 447 15.41 4.16 -18.48
C GLY A 447 16.52 4.65 -17.54
N LEU A 448 16.83 5.95 -17.57
CA LEU A 448 17.82 6.56 -16.68
C LEU A 448 17.35 6.54 -15.23
N ALA A 449 16.11 6.95 -14.96
CA ALA A 449 15.57 6.96 -13.60
C ALA A 449 15.55 5.57 -12.95
N LEU A 450 15.26 4.51 -13.71
CA LEU A 450 15.39 3.14 -13.22
C LEU A 450 16.83 2.79 -12.86
N THR A 451 17.79 3.16 -13.72
CA THR A 451 19.22 2.92 -13.48
C THR A 451 19.69 3.64 -12.21
N GLU A 452 19.25 4.88 -12.01
CA GLU A 452 19.59 5.67 -10.82
C GLU A 452 19.01 5.04 -9.54
N GLN A 453 17.78 4.56 -9.57
CA GLN A 453 17.18 3.89 -8.41
C GLN A 453 17.85 2.54 -8.13
N ALA A 454 18.16 1.74 -9.16
CA ALA A 454 18.88 0.48 -9.00
C ALA A 454 20.30 0.67 -8.47
N THR A 455 20.94 1.79 -8.80
CA THR A 455 22.26 2.14 -8.24
C THR A 455 22.15 2.56 -6.78
N ARG A 456 21.11 3.33 -6.41
CA ARG A 456 20.92 3.83 -5.04
C ARG A 456 20.39 2.76 -4.09
N ASN A 457 19.47 1.91 -4.55
CA ASN A 457 18.66 1.01 -3.73
C ASN A 457 18.53 -0.39 -4.38
N PRO A 458 19.63 -1.10 -4.69
CA PRO A 458 19.61 -2.31 -5.52
C PRO A 458 18.71 -3.42 -4.97
N GLU A 459 18.81 -3.69 -3.67
CA GLU A 459 18.11 -4.79 -2.99
C GLU A 459 16.70 -4.41 -2.52
N SER A 460 16.33 -3.14 -2.57
CA SER A 460 15.00 -2.69 -2.16
C SER A 460 13.96 -3.24 -3.13
N THR A 461 12.85 -3.72 -2.58
CA THR A 461 11.72 -4.18 -3.40
C THR A 461 11.21 -3.01 -4.23
N PHE A 462 11.19 -3.17 -5.55
CA PHE A 462 10.64 -2.20 -6.48
C PHE A 462 9.27 -2.64 -6.96
N PHE A 463 9.19 -3.81 -7.58
CA PHE A 463 8.05 -4.15 -8.41
C PHE A 463 7.31 -5.37 -7.88
N LEU A 464 5.98 -5.29 -7.80
CA LEU A 464 5.11 -6.36 -7.31
C LEU A 464 4.08 -6.75 -8.36
N TRP A 465 3.96 -8.05 -8.63
CA TRP A 465 3.03 -8.59 -9.61
C TRP A 465 2.70 -10.05 -9.30
N GLU A 466 1.41 -10.39 -9.30
CA GLU A 466 0.89 -11.76 -9.10
C GLU A 466 1.51 -12.50 -7.91
N GLY A 467 1.67 -11.79 -6.78
CA GLY A 467 2.23 -12.38 -5.58
C GLY A 467 3.77 -12.47 -5.56
N ARG A 468 4.46 -11.97 -6.58
CA ARG A 468 5.93 -11.91 -6.66
C ARG A 468 6.45 -10.51 -6.41
N ALA A 469 7.64 -10.42 -5.85
CA ALA A 469 8.39 -9.19 -5.62
C ALA A 469 9.73 -9.24 -6.37
N PHE A 470 10.12 -8.12 -6.93
CA PHE A 470 11.38 -7.94 -7.65
C PHE A 470 12.09 -6.69 -7.13
N SER A 471 13.41 -6.78 -6.96
CA SER A 471 14.22 -5.65 -6.52
C SER A 471 14.41 -4.64 -7.66
N TYR A 472 14.92 -3.45 -7.34
CA TYR A 472 15.35 -2.50 -8.37
C TYR A 472 16.46 -3.09 -9.25
N ALA A 473 17.40 -3.83 -8.68
CA ALA A 473 18.46 -4.50 -9.44
C ALA A 473 17.91 -5.57 -10.39
N ASP A 474 16.89 -6.33 -9.99
CA ASP A 474 16.25 -7.32 -10.87
C ASP A 474 15.55 -6.66 -12.05
N ALA A 475 14.83 -5.57 -11.80
CA ALA A 475 14.18 -4.80 -12.86
C ALA A 475 15.19 -4.17 -13.83
N ASP A 476 16.29 -3.63 -13.31
CA ASP A 476 17.36 -3.04 -14.11
C ASP A 476 18.06 -4.08 -14.99
N ARG A 477 18.40 -5.25 -14.43
CA ARG A 477 18.96 -6.39 -15.16
C ARG A 477 18.02 -6.87 -16.26
N ARG A 478 16.71 -6.92 -15.98
CA ARG A 478 15.71 -7.31 -16.98
C ARG A 478 15.66 -6.32 -18.14
N VAL A 479 15.73 -5.02 -17.87
CA VAL A 479 15.79 -3.98 -18.90
C VAL A 479 17.05 -4.13 -19.76
N ASP A 480 18.20 -4.39 -19.14
CA ASP A 480 19.46 -4.65 -19.84
C ASP A 480 19.39 -5.87 -20.77
N ASN A 481 18.76 -6.96 -20.33
CA ASN A 481 18.58 -8.15 -21.16
C ASN A 481 17.68 -7.86 -22.37
N ILE A 482 16.62 -7.07 -22.17
CA ILE A 482 15.73 -6.66 -23.27
C ILE A 482 16.48 -5.76 -24.26
N VAL A 483 17.31 -4.82 -23.79
CA VAL A 483 18.13 -3.98 -24.69
C VAL A 483 19.04 -4.83 -25.57
N ARG A 484 19.72 -5.83 -25.01
CA ARG A 484 20.53 -6.79 -25.78
C ARG A 484 19.68 -7.54 -26.82
N GLY A 485 18.50 -8.03 -26.44
CA GLY A 485 17.56 -8.64 -27.36
C GLY A 485 17.13 -7.70 -28.50
N LEU A 486 16.82 -6.44 -28.20
CA LEU A 486 16.45 -5.43 -29.19
C LEU A 486 17.60 -5.15 -30.18
N ILE A 487 18.83 -5.05 -29.69
CA ILE A 487 20.04 -4.87 -30.52
C ILE A 487 20.23 -6.08 -31.43
N ARG A 488 20.08 -7.30 -30.89
CA ARG A 488 20.17 -8.55 -31.65
C ARG A 488 19.13 -8.61 -32.77
N CYS A 489 17.92 -8.12 -32.53
CA CYS A 489 16.85 -7.99 -33.51
C CYS A 489 16.99 -6.79 -34.47
N GLY A 490 18.08 -6.00 -34.36
CA GLY A 490 18.38 -4.89 -35.28
C GLY A 490 17.67 -3.57 -34.96
N VAL A 491 17.06 -3.43 -33.77
CA VAL A 491 16.52 -2.16 -33.30
C VAL A 491 17.67 -1.22 -32.98
N ARG A 492 17.58 0.04 -33.44
CA ARG A 492 18.62 1.06 -33.26
C ARG A 492 18.08 2.29 -32.53
N ARG A 493 19.00 3.11 -32.02
CA ARG A 493 18.70 4.46 -31.51
C ARG A 493 17.88 5.25 -32.54
N GLY A 494 16.85 5.96 -32.08
CA GLY A 494 15.92 6.75 -32.89
C GLY A 494 14.83 5.94 -33.60
N ALA A 495 14.86 4.60 -33.55
CA ALA A 495 13.79 3.78 -34.11
C ALA A 495 12.47 4.01 -33.37
N ARG A 496 11.37 4.03 -34.13
CA ARG A 496 10.01 4.04 -33.57
C ARG A 496 9.50 2.61 -33.48
N VAL A 497 9.13 2.19 -32.28
CA VAL A 497 8.76 0.80 -31.98
C VAL A 497 7.36 0.79 -31.39
N ALA A 498 6.43 0.11 -32.04
CA ALA A 498 5.09 -0.06 -31.49
C ALA A 498 5.12 -1.07 -30.35
N VAL A 499 4.41 -0.78 -29.26
CA VAL A 499 4.26 -1.67 -28.11
C VAL A 499 2.77 -2.01 -28.00
N LEU A 500 2.42 -3.25 -28.32
CA LEU A 500 1.05 -3.76 -28.35
C LEU A 500 0.89 -4.86 -27.29
N MET A 501 0.57 -4.47 -26.07
CA MET A 501 0.53 -5.38 -24.92
C MET A 501 -0.61 -5.00 -23.96
N GLY A 502 -1.15 -5.97 -23.23
CA GLY A 502 -1.92 -5.71 -22.01
C GLY A 502 -1.03 -5.16 -20.88
N ALA A 503 -1.62 -4.62 -19.82
CA ALA A 503 -0.84 -4.14 -18.68
C ALA A 503 -0.14 -5.33 -17.98
N ARG A 504 1.20 -5.34 -17.98
CA ARG A 504 2.03 -6.40 -17.40
C ARG A 504 3.46 -5.91 -17.16
N PRO A 505 4.29 -6.65 -16.40
CA PRO A 505 5.67 -6.24 -16.10
C PRO A 505 6.52 -6.03 -17.36
N SER A 506 6.32 -6.88 -18.37
CA SER A 506 7.02 -6.78 -19.64
C SER A 506 6.72 -5.48 -20.40
N TYR A 507 5.53 -4.90 -20.25
CA TYR A 507 5.16 -3.61 -20.83
C TYR A 507 6.05 -2.49 -20.28
N LEU A 508 6.22 -2.45 -18.95
CA LEU A 508 7.08 -1.47 -18.29
C LEU A 508 8.54 -1.69 -18.69
N SER A 509 8.99 -2.95 -18.67
CA SER A 509 10.36 -3.32 -18.98
C SER A 509 10.74 -2.98 -20.42
N ILE A 510 9.87 -3.25 -21.41
CA ILE A 510 10.14 -2.87 -22.82
C ILE A 510 10.15 -1.35 -23.00
N THR A 511 9.25 -0.62 -22.34
CA THR A 511 9.20 0.84 -22.43
C THR A 511 10.49 1.46 -21.86
N ALA A 512 10.96 0.96 -20.71
CA ALA A 512 12.24 1.36 -20.12
C ALA A 512 13.44 0.95 -20.98
N ALA A 513 13.41 -0.24 -21.60
CA ALA A 513 14.48 -0.72 -22.49
C ALA A 513 14.59 0.09 -23.78
N LEU A 514 13.45 0.44 -24.40
CA LEU A 514 13.43 1.33 -25.56
C LEU A 514 13.96 2.71 -25.20
N SER A 515 13.56 3.25 -24.03
CA SER A 515 14.11 4.48 -23.49
C SER A 515 15.63 4.40 -23.26
N ARG A 516 16.14 3.30 -22.67
CA ARG A 516 17.57 3.05 -22.45
C ARG A 516 18.36 2.90 -23.75
N LEU A 517 17.76 2.32 -24.79
CA LEU A 517 18.35 2.21 -26.13
C LEU A 517 18.35 3.55 -26.89
N GLY A 518 17.51 4.51 -26.47
CA GLY A 518 17.25 5.75 -27.20
C GLY A 518 16.31 5.56 -28.39
N ALA A 519 15.46 4.53 -28.37
CA ALA A 519 14.34 4.32 -29.29
C ALA A 519 13.05 4.94 -28.71
N VAL A 520 12.05 5.19 -29.57
CA VAL A 520 10.79 5.85 -29.19
C VAL A 520 9.64 4.84 -29.21
N PRO A 521 9.13 4.41 -28.03
CA PRO A 521 7.95 3.57 -27.95
C PRO A 521 6.68 4.31 -28.40
N ILE A 522 5.84 3.63 -29.18
CA ILE A 522 4.46 4.02 -29.49
C ILE A 522 3.54 3.07 -28.73
N LEU A 523 2.85 3.60 -27.72
CA LEU A 523 2.09 2.81 -26.75
C LEU A 523 0.68 2.54 -27.27
N LEU A 524 0.36 1.26 -27.49
CA LEU A 524 -0.89 0.80 -28.09
C LEU A 524 -1.63 -0.16 -27.15
N SER A 525 -2.96 -0.22 -27.30
CA SER A 525 -3.81 -1.17 -26.60
C SER A 525 -4.31 -2.23 -27.57
N PRO A 526 -4.21 -3.53 -27.24
CA PRO A 526 -4.75 -4.60 -28.06
C PRO A 526 -6.29 -4.61 -28.11
N ARG A 527 -6.96 -3.84 -27.23
CA ARG A 527 -8.42 -3.72 -27.22
C ARG A 527 -8.97 -2.78 -28.30
N ARG A 528 -8.10 -2.04 -29.01
CA ARG A 528 -8.55 -1.10 -30.03
C ARG A 528 -8.89 -1.81 -31.34
N PRO A 529 -9.84 -1.27 -32.13
CA PRO A 529 -10.11 -1.74 -33.47
C PRO A 529 -8.83 -1.77 -34.33
N LYS A 530 -8.69 -2.84 -35.11
CA LYS A 530 -7.50 -3.11 -35.92
C LYS A 530 -7.19 -1.97 -36.88
N GLU A 531 -8.21 -1.41 -37.52
CA GLU A 531 -8.10 -0.34 -38.50
C GLU A 531 -7.45 0.92 -37.91
N LEU A 532 -7.75 1.23 -36.64
CA LEU A 532 -7.14 2.35 -35.93
C LEU A 532 -5.67 2.08 -35.56
N LEU A 533 -5.32 0.82 -35.29
CA LEU A 533 -3.94 0.42 -35.04
C LEU A 533 -3.12 0.51 -36.33
N GLU A 534 -3.66 0.07 -37.46
CA GLU A 534 -3.02 0.20 -38.79
C GLU A 534 -2.77 1.66 -39.16
N GLU A 535 -3.77 2.54 -38.99
CA GLU A 535 -3.62 3.97 -39.24
C GLU A 535 -2.52 4.59 -38.36
N ALA A 536 -2.48 4.23 -37.07
CA ALA A 536 -1.45 4.70 -36.16
C ALA A 536 -0.04 4.23 -36.55
N LEU A 537 0.14 2.94 -36.85
CA LEU A 537 1.44 2.37 -37.24
C LEU A 537 1.97 3.03 -38.52
N LYS A 538 1.10 3.23 -39.51
CA LYS A 538 1.43 3.93 -40.76
C LYS A 538 1.79 5.39 -40.50
N GLY A 539 0.99 6.10 -39.68
CA GLY A 539 1.21 7.51 -39.35
C GLY A 539 2.55 7.78 -38.66
N PHE A 540 3.01 6.87 -37.80
CA PHE A 540 4.30 7.03 -37.12
C PHE A 540 5.48 6.37 -37.83
N GLY A 541 5.27 5.58 -38.88
CA GLY A 541 6.35 4.86 -39.56
C GLY A 541 7.05 3.85 -38.65
N ALA A 542 6.28 3.15 -37.80
CA ALA A 542 6.82 2.13 -36.92
C ALA A 542 7.17 0.88 -37.72
N ARG A 543 8.47 0.54 -37.81
CA ARG A 543 8.92 -0.70 -38.47
C ARG A 543 8.73 -1.90 -37.56
N TYR A 544 9.16 -1.78 -36.30
CA TYR A 544 9.13 -2.88 -35.33
C TYR A 544 7.87 -2.79 -34.46
N LEU A 545 7.30 -3.95 -34.14
CA LEU A 545 6.19 -4.10 -33.20
C LEU A 545 6.58 -5.12 -32.13
N VAL A 546 6.59 -4.71 -30.87
CA VAL A 546 6.73 -5.60 -29.72
C VAL A 546 5.34 -5.95 -29.19
N ALA A 547 5.04 -7.23 -29.09
CA ALA A 547 3.78 -7.75 -28.57
C ALA A 547 3.99 -8.68 -27.39
N ASP A 548 2.98 -8.82 -26.55
CA ASP A 548 2.91 -9.93 -25.60
C ASP A 548 2.44 -11.21 -26.31
N PRO A 549 2.61 -12.40 -25.70
CA PRO A 549 2.21 -13.65 -26.34
C PRO A 549 0.76 -13.66 -26.83
N GLU A 550 -0.15 -13.08 -26.06
CA GLU A 550 -1.59 -13.02 -26.35
C GLU A 550 -1.92 -12.07 -27.51
N SER A 551 -1.14 -11.00 -27.68
CA SER A 551 -1.32 -10.02 -28.76
C SER A 551 -0.45 -10.33 -29.99
N ALA A 552 0.43 -11.32 -29.93
CA ALA A 552 1.36 -11.65 -31.01
C ALA A 552 0.65 -11.93 -32.35
N ALA A 553 -0.47 -12.65 -32.31
CA ALA A 553 -1.25 -12.95 -33.51
C ALA A 553 -1.80 -11.68 -34.17
N LEU A 554 -2.36 -10.75 -33.39
CA LEU A 554 -2.77 -9.44 -33.89
C LEU A 554 -1.56 -8.63 -34.39
N GLY A 555 -0.43 -8.68 -33.68
CA GLY A 555 0.82 -8.06 -34.09
C GLY A 555 1.28 -8.47 -35.49
N THR A 556 1.24 -9.77 -35.81
CA THR A 556 1.63 -10.29 -37.14
C THR A 556 0.69 -9.89 -38.27
N GLN A 557 -0.54 -9.48 -37.94
CA GLN A 557 -1.46 -8.90 -38.93
C GLN A 557 -1.18 -7.41 -39.19
N LEU A 558 -0.45 -6.75 -38.31
CA LEU A 558 -0.23 -5.30 -38.30
C LEU A 558 1.19 -4.93 -38.77
N SER A 559 2.18 -5.77 -38.50
CA SER A 559 3.57 -5.56 -38.90
C SER A 559 4.25 -6.85 -39.36
N SER A 560 5.26 -6.73 -40.21
CA SER A 560 6.12 -7.84 -40.64
C SER A 560 7.27 -8.14 -39.67
N GLU A 561 7.64 -7.19 -38.82
CA GLU A 561 8.77 -7.30 -37.88
C GLU A 561 8.20 -7.33 -36.46
N VAL A 562 7.72 -8.51 -36.04
CA VAL A 562 7.09 -8.71 -34.72
C VAL A 562 8.05 -9.37 -33.76
N LEU A 563 8.24 -8.74 -32.61
CA LEU A 563 9.03 -9.24 -31.50
C LEU A 563 8.10 -9.61 -30.35
N VAL A 564 8.13 -10.84 -29.87
CA VAL A 564 7.29 -11.29 -28.76
C VAL A 564 8.08 -11.23 -27.46
N LEU A 565 7.52 -10.58 -26.44
CA LEU A 565 8.14 -10.41 -25.13
C LEU A 565 7.13 -10.71 -24.00
N GLY A 566 7.56 -11.48 -23.01
CA GLY A 566 6.78 -11.91 -21.85
C GLY A 566 6.44 -13.39 -21.88
N GLY A 567 5.99 -13.91 -20.73
CA GLY A 567 5.56 -15.31 -20.61
C GLY A 567 6.71 -16.32 -20.62
N ALA A 568 7.95 -15.93 -20.30
CA ALA A 568 9.17 -16.76 -20.35
C ALA A 568 9.06 -18.14 -19.66
N HIS A 569 8.13 -18.30 -18.72
CA HIS A 569 7.89 -19.54 -17.96
C HIS A 569 6.55 -20.21 -18.25
N GLN A 570 5.91 -19.84 -19.36
CA GLN A 570 4.66 -20.43 -19.83
C GLN A 570 4.93 -21.18 -21.14
N ASP A 571 4.33 -22.36 -21.28
CA ASP A 571 4.24 -23.04 -22.57
C ASP A 571 3.43 -22.15 -23.52
N ARG A 572 4.11 -21.51 -24.47
CA ARG A 572 3.49 -20.55 -25.39
C ARG A 572 3.83 -20.89 -26.83
N GLN A 573 2.83 -20.73 -27.70
CA GLN A 573 2.99 -20.83 -29.13
C GLN A 573 3.09 -19.43 -29.71
N ILE A 574 4.14 -19.19 -30.50
CA ILE A 574 4.36 -17.92 -31.16
C ILE A 574 4.01 -18.07 -32.65
N PRO A 575 3.25 -17.11 -33.23
CA PRO A 575 2.90 -17.15 -34.65
C PRO A 575 4.12 -17.22 -35.57
N PRO A 576 4.05 -17.92 -36.71
CA PRO A 576 5.11 -17.90 -37.71
C PRO A 576 5.45 -16.47 -38.16
N GLY A 577 6.74 -16.17 -38.30
CA GLY A 577 7.22 -14.84 -38.69
C GLY A 577 7.43 -13.86 -37.53
N ALA A 578 7.05 -14.21 -36.30
CA ALA A 578 7.42 -13.45 -35.11
C ALA A 578 8.70 -14.01 -34.46
N THR A 579 9.51 -13.13 -33.87
CA THR A 579 10.73 -13.48 -33.14
C THR A 579 10.44 -13.53 -31.65
N ASP A 580 10.71 -14.66 -31.00
CA ASP A 580 10.63 -14.78 -29.55
C ASP A 580 11.86 -14.15 -28.89
N MET A 581 11.68 -13.03 -28.19
CA MET A 581 12.78 -12.36 -27.52
C MET A 581 13.23 -13.08 -26.24
N GLU A 582 12.39 -13.91 -25.62
CA GLU A 582 12.78 -14.62 -24.39
C GLU A 582 13.71 -15.81 -24.66
N LEU A 583 13.83 -16.25 -25.91
CA LEU A 583 14.76 -17.30 -26.33
C LEU A 583 16.15 -16.75 -26.67
N ILE A 584 16.32 -15.43 -26.68
CA ILE A 584 17.60 -14.79 -26.92
C ILE A 584 18.40 -14.87 -25.62
N ASP A 585 19.53 -15.58 -25.66
CA ASP A 585 20.52 -15.53 -24.59
C ASP A 585 21.18 -14.14 -24.55
N PRO A 586 20.91 -13.31 -23.52
CA PRO A 586 21.47 -11.97 -23.44
C PRO A 586 23.00 -11.98 -23.31
N ASP A 587 23.60 -13.00 -22.69
CA ASP A 587 25.05 -13.06 -22.48
C ASP A 587 25.81 -13.35 -23.79
N SER A 588 25.11 -13.89 -24.79
CA SER A 588 25.66 -14.12 -26.13
C SER A 588 25.69 -12.88 -27.03
N VAL A 589 25.07 -11.77 -26.61
CA VAL A 589 24.94 -10.55 -27.44
C VAL A 589 26.06 -9.56 -27.13
N GLU A 590 26.98 -9.40 -28.07
CA GLU A 590 27.98 -8.33 -28.02
C GLU A 590 27.35 -6.96 -28.24
N LEU A 591 27.59 -6.03 -27.30
CA LEU A 591 27.12 -4.66 -27.41
C LEU A 591 27.94 -3.90 -28.47
N PRO A 592 27.29 -3.28 -29.47
CA PRO A 592 27.99 -2.60 -30.54
C PRO A 592 28.56 -1.25 -30.08
N ALA A 593 29.65 -0.81 -30.71
CA ALA A 593 30.35 0.43 -30.33
C ALA A 593 29.49 1.71 -30.39
N TRP A 594 28.39 1.71 -31.15
CA TRP A 594 27.46 2.85 -31.22
C TRP A 594 26.49 2.93 -30.04
N TYR A 595 26.36 1.85 -29.25
CA TYR A 595 25.41 1.78 -28.16
C TYR A 595 25.91 2.60 -26.97
N GLU A 596 25.10 3.58 -26.58
CA GLU A 596 25.27 4.36 -25.36
C GLU A 596 23.97 4.23 -24.54
N PRO A 597 24.03 3.74 -23.29
CA PRO A 597 22.83 3.59 -22.47
C PRO A 597 22.25 4.95 -22.06
N ASN A 598 20.93 5.04 -22.07
CA ASN A 598 20.15 6.20 -21.65
C ASN A 598 20.58 7.52 -22.32
N PRO A 599 20.63 7.60 -23.67
CA PRO A 599 21.17 8.76 -24.36
C PRO A 599 20.18 9.93 -24.51
N GLY A 600 18.95 9.79 -23.99
CA GLY A 600 17.86 10.74 -24.17
C GLY A 600 18.02 12.01 -23.31
N CYS A 601 17.89 13.17 -23.95
CA CYS A 601 17.79 14.47 -23.31
C CYS A 601 16.32 14.88 -23.10
N ALA A 602 16.09 15.89 -22.26
CA ALA A 602 14.77 16.39 -21.91
C ALA A 602 13.92 16.75 -23.14
N ARG A 603 14.51 17.41 -24.15
CA ARG A 603 13.83 17.80 -25.40
C ARG A 603 13.42 16.62 -26.29
N ASP A 604 14.07 15.48 -26.13
CA ASP A 604 13.86 14.32 -27.01
C ASP A 604 12.51 13.66 -26.69
N LEU A 605 11.93 12.99 -27.68
CA LEU A 605 10.70 12.21 -27.48
C LEU A 605 10.98 11.01 -26.57
N ALA A 606 10.22 10.91 -25.48
CA ALA A 606 10.22 9.75 -24.59
C ALA A 606 9.31 8.66 -25.13
N MET A 607 8.11 9.02 -25.60
CA MET A 607 7.10 8.09 -26.08
C MET A 607 6.02 8.81 -26.88
N VAL A 608 5.26 8.03 -27.65
CA VAL A 608 4.04 8.48 -28.32
C VAL A 608 2.85 7.73 -27.73
N MET A 609 1.83 8.47 -27.34
CA MET A 609 0.58 7.93 -26.80
C MET A 609 -0.59 8.30 -27.71
N LEU A 610 -1.56 7.39 -27.85
CA LEU A 610 -2.76 7.67 -28.61
C LEU A 610 -3.91 8.11 -27.71
N THR A 611 -4.47 9.28 -27.99
CA THR A 611 -5.59 9.88 -27.27
C THR A 611 -6.88 9.84 -28.10
N ALA A 612 -8.04 9.99 -27.45
CA ALA A 612 -9.32 10.11 -28.14
C ALA A 612 -9.38 11.46 -28.91
N GLY A 613 -9.48 11.41 -30.23
CA GLY A 613 -9.59 12.59 -31.10
C GLY A 613 -11.05 12.88 -31.52
N ARG A 614 -11.25 13.95 -32.30
CA ARG A 614 -12.55 14.29 -32.89
C ARG A 614 -12.94 13.28 -33.98
N GLY A 615 -14.23 12.92 -34.05
CA GLY A 615 -14.79 12.12 -35.16
C GLY A 615 -14.29 10.67 -35.26
N LYS A 616 -14.06 9.99 -34.12
CA LYS A 616 -13.59 8.59 -34.02
C LYS A 616 -12.14 8.32 -34.50
N LYS A 617 -11.38 9.34 -34.92
CA LYS A 617 -9.95 9.20 -35.25
C LYS A 617 -9.06 9.35 -34.02
N PRO A 618 -8.11 8.44 -33.75
CA PRO A 618 -7.17 8.58 -32.65
C PRO A 618 -6.18 9.71 -32.92
N ARG A 619 -5.85 10.48 -31.89
CA ARG A 619 -4.90 11.61 -31.97
C ARG A 619 -3.57 11.23 -31.34
N ALA A 620 -2.47 11.56 -32.03
CA ALA A 620 -1.13 11.39 -31.51
C ALA A 620 -0.77 12.45 -30.45
N ALA A 621 -0.42 12.01 -29.24
CA ALA A 621 0.26 12.85 -28.25
C ALA A 621 1.75 12.50 -28.22
N LYS A 622 2.60 13.46 -28.58
CA LYS A 622 4.06 13.34 -28.52
C LYS A 622 4.53 13.76 -27.13
N ILE A 623 5.07 12.81 -26.37
CA ILE A 623 5.53 13.04 -25.00
C ILE A 623 7.06 13.12 -25.00
N THR A 624 7.61 14.26 -24.60
CA THR A 624 9.06 14.43 -24.41
C THR A 624 9.52 13.85 -23.08
N ASN A 625 10.82 13.60 -22.93
CA ASN A 625 11.41 13.21 -21.64
C ASN A 625 11.17 14.26 -20.57
N GLN A 626 11.18 15.54 -20.95
CA GLN A 626 10.83 16.65 -20.08
C GLN A 626 9.39 16.57 -19.57
N ARG A 627 8.42 16.31 -20.46
CA ARG A 627 7.01 16.14 -20.06
C ARG A 627 6.81 14.93 -19.16
N TRP A 628 7.47 13.81 -19.49
CA TRP A 628 7.46 12.62 -18.64
C TRP A 628 8.05 12.92 -17.26
N ALA A 629 9.21 13.57 -17.18
CA ALA A 629 9.85 13.94 -15.92
C ALA A 629 8.97 14.88 -15.10
N PHE A 630 8.36 15.90 -15.73
CA PHE A 630 7.43 16.79 -15.05
C PHE A 630 6.26 16.04 -14.42
N SER A 631 5.64 15.10 -15.15
CA SER A 631 4.60 14.23 -14.59
C SER A 631 5.12 13.37 -13.46
N ALA A 632 6.25 12.68 -13.64
CA ALA A 632 6.80 11.75 -12.66
C ALA A 632 7.18 12.47 -11.34
N TYR A 633 8.03 13.49 -11.42
CA TYR A 633 8.50 14.22 -10.23
C TYR A 633 7.38 15.08 -9.62
N GLY A 634 6.51 15.68 -10.44
CA GLY A 634 5.36 16.44 -9.98
C GLY A 634 4.38 15.57 -9.19
N THR A 635 4.09 14.37 -9.69
CA THR A 635 3.29 13.37 -8.96
C THR A 635 3.97 12.91 -7.69
N ALA A 636 5.26 12.58 -7.73
CA ALA A 636 5.99 12.15 -6.54
C ALA A 636 6.04 13.25 -5.46
N ALA A 637 6.12 14.52 -5.85
CA ALA A 637 6.06 15.64 -4.93
C ALA A 637 4.65 15.87 -4.37
N ALA A 638 3.64 15.98 -5.25
CA ALA A 638 2.26 16.28 -4.86
C ALA A 638 1.63 15.19 -3.99
N CYS A 639 1.95 13.91 -4.26
CA CYS A 639 1.47 12.77 -3.48
C CYS A 639 2.39 12.41 -2.30
N THR A 640 3.43 13.22 -2.06
CA THR A 640 4.42 13.03 -0.99
C THR A 640 5.04 11.63 -0.97
N LEU A 641 5.27 11.04 -2.15
CA LEU A 641 5.71 9.66 -2.28
C LEU A 641 7.08 9.44 -1.65
N SER A 642 7.25 8.33 -0.96
CA SER A 642 8.51 7.94 -0.34
C SER A 642 8.79 6.45 -0.54
N PRO A 643 9.99 5.96 -0.19
CA PRO A 643 10.27 4.52 -0.14
C PRO A 643 9.31 3.75 0.78
N LYS A 644 8.60 4.44 1.69
CA LYS A 644 7.60 3.80 2.55
C LYS A 644 6.35 3.36 1.81
N ASP A 645 6.07 4.01 0.68
CA ASP A 645 4.84 3.81 -0.05
C ASP A 645 4.88 2.59 -0.96
N THR A 646 3.73 1.93 -1.06
CA THR A 646 3.42 1.04 -2.17
C THR A 646 2.38 1.72 -3.05
N VAL A 647 2.82 2.16 -4.24
CA VAL A 647 1.97 2.74 -5.27
C VAL A 647 1.30 1.61 -6.04
N TYR A 648 -0.04 1.59 -6.04
CA TYR A 648 -0.82 0.61 -6.78
C TYR A 648 -1.33 1.18 -8.11
N CYS A 649 -0.99 0.49 -9.20
CA CYS A 649 -1.39 0.81 -10.56
C CYS A 649 -2.33 -0.27 -11.11
N CYS A 650 -3.62 0.06 -11.17
CA CYS A 650 -4.64 -0.72 -11.88
C CYS A 650 -5.14 0.00 -13.16
N LEU A 651 -4.44 1.07 -13.56
CA LEU A 651 -4.75 1.88 -14.73
C LEU A 651 -4.02 1.35 -15.99
N PRO A 652 -4.60 1.52 -17.19
CA PRO A 652 -3.95 1.06 -18.42
C PRO A 652 -2.61 1.75 -18.69
N LEU A 653 -1.59 0.97 -19.04
CA LEU A 653 -0.23 1.48 -19.26
C LEU A 653 -0.04 2.23 -20.58
N HIS A 654 -0.97 2.12 -21.53
CA HIS A 654 -1.01 2.98 -22.73
C HIS A 654 -1.61 4.36 -22.44
N HIS A 655 -2.17 4.57 -21.25
CA HIS A 655 -2.79 5.83 -20.85
C HIS A 655 -1.81 6.69 -20.01
N PRO A 656 -1.81 8.04 -20.15
CA PRO A 656 -0.93 8.93 -19.40
C PRO A 656 -1.02 8.77 -17.87
N ALA A 657 -2.22 8.52 -17.33
CA ALA A 657 -2.41 8.30 -15.90
C ALA A 657 -1.64 7.07 -15.39
N GLY A 658 -1.63 5.96 -16.14
CA GLY A 658 -0.85 4.77 -15.76
C GLY A 658 0.65 4.99 -15.92
N MET A 659 1.11 5.38 -17.11
CA MET A 659 2.55 5.42 -17.41
C MET A 659 3.28 6.64 -16.86
N LEU A 660 2.73 7.86 -17.05
CA LEU A 660 3.44 9.09 -16.70
C LEU A 660 3.29 9.43 -15.21
N VAL A 661 2.07 9.24 -14.69
CA VAL A 661 1.71 9.65 -13.32
C VAL A 661 1.99 8.50 -12.35
N THR A 662 1.31 7.36 -12.48
CA THR A 662 1.43 6.28 -11.50
C THR A 662 2.81 5.60 -11.52
N VAL A 663 3.22 5.07 -12.67
CA VAL A 663 4.51 4.39 -12.82
C VAL A 663 5.66 5.39 -12.68
N GLY A 664 5.58 6.53 -13.37
CA GLY A 664 6.60 7.58 -13.29
C GLY A 664 6.78 8.09 -11.86
N GLY A 665 5.69 8.43 -11.18
CA GLY A 665 5.70 8.90 -9.80
C GLY A 665 6.25 7.86 -8.81
N GLY A 666 5.81 6.60 -8.91
CA GLY A 666 6.32 5.51 -8.07
C GLY A 666 7.83 5.30 -8.25
N LEU A 667 8.32 5.33 -9.50
CA LEU A 667 9.72 5.13 -9.83
C LEU A 667 10.62 6.26 -9.30
N VAL A 668 10.32 7.52 -9.63
CA VAL A 668 11.14 8.65 -9.14
C VAL A 668 10.92 8.92 -7.65
N GLY A 669 9.80 8.45 -7.11
CA GLY A 669 9.49 8.42 -5.69
C GLY A 669 10.38 7.48 -4.88
N GLY A 670 11.01 6.49 -5.53
CA GLY A 670 11.71 5.40 -4.86
C GLY A 670 10.76 4.43 -4.15
N SER A 671 9.47 4.51 -4.46
CA SER A 671 8.41 3.71 -3.85
C SER A 671 8.36 2.29 -4.43
N ARG A 672 7.63 1.40 -3.77
CA ARG A 672 7.23 0.12 -4.37
C ARG A 672 6.12 0.39 -5.39
N LEU A 673 6.13 -0.32 -6.51
CA LEU A 673 5.12 -0.28 -7.56
C LEU A 673 4.43 -1.64 -7.65
N ALA A 674 3.19 -1.70 -7.19
CA ALA A 674 2.30 -2.84 -7.38
C ALA A 674 1.48 -2.63 -8.65
N LEU A 675 1.48 -3.60 -9.55
CA LEU A 675 0.76 -3.52 -10.81
C LEU A 675 -0.34 -4.60 -10.85
N SER A 676 -1.49 -4.23 -11.40
CA SER A 676 -2.57 -5.15 -11.77
C SER A 676 -2.86 -5.02 -13.26
N GLU A 677 -3.32 -6.11 -13.87
CA GLU A 677 -3.63 -6.16 -15.31
C GLU A 677 -4.79 -5.21 -15.66
N SER A 678 -5.77 -5.10 -14.77
CA SER A 678 -6.90 -4.19 -14.92
C SER A 678 -7.60 -3.97 -13.59
N PHE A 679 -8.32 -2.86 -13.48
CA PHE A 679 -9.20 -2.61 -12.35
C PHE A 679 -10.37 -3.60 -12.33
N ARG A 680 -10.45 -4.39 -11.25
CA ARG A 680 -11.56 -5.30 -10.93
C ARG A 680 -12.02 -5.00 -9.50
N PRO A 681 -13.18 -4.37 -9.28
CA PRO A 681 -13.64 -3.97 -7.94
C PRO A 681 -13.58 -5.09 -6.91
N GLU A 682 -14.01 -6.29 -7.28
CA GLU A 682 -14.11 -7.45 -6.39
C GLU A 682 -12.74 -7.96 -5.92
N GLN A 683 -11.68 -7.68 -6.68
CA GLN A 683 -10.30 -8.08 -6.34
C GLN A 683 -9.50 -6.95 -5.70
N PHE A 684 -9.96 -5.71 -5.83
CA PHE A 684 -9.23 -4.51 -5.42
C PHE A 684 -8.72 -4.59 -3.97
N TRP A 685 -9.61 -4.91 -3.03
CA TRP A 685 -9.27 -4.98 -1.61
C TRP A 685 -8.36 -6.17 -1.26
N GLY A 686 -8.41 -7.24 -2.05
CA GLY A 686 -7.46 -8.35 -1.95
C GLY A 686 -6.06 -7.91 -2.40
N ASP A 687 -5.96 -7.21 -3.52
CA ASP A 687 -4.70 -6.69 -4.05
C ASP A 687 -4.09 -5.62 -3.13
N VAL A 688 -4.91 -4.70 -2.61
CA VAL A 688 -4.48 -3.66 -1.66
C VAL A 688 -3.80 -4.30 -0.44
N ARG A 689 -4.40 -5.33 0.15
CA ARG A 689 -3.81 -6.04 1.30
C ARG A 689 -2.64 -6.93 0.91
N ARG A 690 -2.70 -7.61 -0.24
CA ARG A 690 -1.60 -8.47 -0.73
C ARG A 690 -0.34 -7.66 -0.96
N TYR A 691 -0.46 -6.47 -1.53
CA TYR A 691 0.69 -5.62 -1.87
C TYR A 691 1.02 -4.59 -0.80
N GLY A 692 0.14 -4.37 0.18
CA GLY A 692 0.28 -3.29 1.16
C GLY A 692 0.22 -1.92 0.49
N ALA A 693 -0.78 -1.72 -0.38
CA ALA A 693 -0.96 -0.51 -1.17
C ALA A 693 -1.32 0.69 -0.29
N THR A 694 -0.47 1.70 -0.24
CA THR A 694 -0.71 2.93 0.54
C THR A 694 -1.22 4.07 -0.33
N VAL A 695 -0.85 4.08 -1.61
CA VAL A 695 -1.28 5.10 -2.58
C VAL A 695 -1.89 4.43 -3.80
N VAL A 696 -3.12 4.77 -4.12
CA VAL A 696 -3.85 4.21 -5.27
C VAL A 696 -4.11 5.30 -6.28
N PHE A 697 -3.71 5.08 -7.53
CA PHE A 697 -4.05 6.01 -8.59
C PHE A 697 -5.36 5.64 -9.27
N TYR A 698 -6.25 6.62 -9.44
CA TYR A 698 -7.52 6.46 -10.12
C TYR A 698 -7.60 7.33 -11.38
N ALA A 699 -8.52 6.96 -12.27
CA ALA A 699 -8.92 7.79 -13.40
C ALA A 699 -10.45 7.85 -13.44
N GLY A 700 -11.00 9.00 -13.81
CA GLY A 700 -12.45 9.19 -13.99
C GLY A 700 -13.26 8.72 -12.79
N GLU A 701 -14.31 7.95 -13.08
CA GLU A 701 -15.24 7.40 -12.09
C GLU A 701 -14.84 5.98 -11.63
N MET A 702 -13.56 5.59 -11.71
CA MET A 702 -13.09 4.26 -11.28
C MET A 702 -13.55 3.90 -9.86
N LEU A 703 -13.50 4.86 -8.93
CA LEU A 703 -13.88 4.64 -7.53
C LEU A 703 -15.39 4.38 -7.34
N ARG A 704 -16.25 4.74 -8.31
CA ARG A 704 -17.68 4.37 -8.28
C ARG A 704 -17.85 2.86 -8.21
N GLY A 705 -17.02 2.10 -8.93
CA GLY A 705 -17.06 0.64 -8.90
C GLY A 705 -16.77 0.05 -7.52
N LEU A 706 -15.99 0.72 -6.67
CA LEU A 706 -15.75 0.26 -5.30
C LEU A 706 -16.96 0.54 -4.39
N LEU A 707 -17.65 1.66 -4.61
CA LEU A 707 -18.85 2.02 -3.85
C LEU A 707 -20.04 1.10 -4.15
N GLU A 708 -20.01 0.41 -5.29
CA GLU A 708 -21.04 -0.56 -5.70
C GLU A 708 -20.89 -1.93 -5.04
N LEU A 709 -19.73 -2.23 -4.43
CA LEU A 709 -19.56 -3.47 -3.68
C LEU A 709 -20.39 -3.43 -2.39
N GLU A 710 -20.84 -4.59 -1.92
CA GLU A 710 -21.49 -4.69 -0.60
C GLU A 710 -20.58 -4.11 0.50
N PRO A 711 -21.11 -3.26 1.40
CA PRO A 711 -20.37 -2.75 2.54
C PRO A 711 -19.78 -3.88 3.39
N SER A 712 -18.52 -3.73 3.79
CA SER A 712 -17.84 -4.65 4.69
C SER A 712 -17.41 -3.95 5.96
N ALA A 713 -17.42 -4.66 7.10
CA ALA A 713 -16.89 -4.14 8.36
C ALA A 713 -15.39 -3.79 8.29
N ALA A 714 -14.66 -4.35 7.31
CA ALA A 714 -13.24 -4.08 7.08
C ALA A 714 -12.99 -2.94 6.07
N ASP A 715 -14.03 -2.22 5.60
CA ASP A 715 -13.89 -1.15 4.60
C ASP A 715 -13.02 0.01 5.11
N ASN A 716 -13.08 0.32 6.40
CA ASN A 716 -12.24 1.35 7.05
C ASN A 716 -10.94 0.80 7.64
N GLU A 717 -10.70 -0.51 7.55
CA GLU A 717 -9.48 -1.19 7.99
C GLU A 717 -8.60 -1.50 6.78
N ASN A 718 -8.09 -0.43 6.17
CA ASN A 718 -7.28 -0.52 4.96
C ASN A 718 -6.00 0.34 5.06
N PRO A 719 -4.92 -0.02 4.36
CA PRO A 719 -3.63 0.68 4.42
C PRO A 719 -3.56 1.95 3.55
N ILE A 720 -4.64 2.30 2.84
CA ILE A 720 -4.60 3.40 1.88
C ILE A 720 -4.58 4.72 2.64
N ARG A 721 -3.54 5.52 2.43
CA ARG A 721 -3.48 6.90 2.90
C ARG A 721 -3.96 7.91 1.85
N LEU A 722 -3.88 7.56 0.56
CA LEU A 722 -4.14 8.50 -0.52
C LEU A 722 -4.70 7.83 -1.78
N PHE A 723 -5.83 8.34 -2.26
CA PHE A 723 -6.27 8.17 -3.64
C PHE A 723 -5.85 9.40 -4.47
N ALA A 724 -5.10 9.20 -5.54
CA ALA A 724 -4.62 10.30 -6.39
C ALA A 724 -5.07 10.11 -7.85
N GLY A 725 -5.63 11.13 -8.48
CA GLY A 725 -6.21 10.91 -9.81
C GLY A 725 -6.82 12.13 -10.45
N SER A 726 -7.56 11.88 -11.53
CA SER A 726 -8.21 12.93 -12.31
C SER A 726 -9.57 12.50 -12.84
N GLY A 727 -10.58 13.31 -12.54
CA GLY A 727 -11.96 13.18 -13.01
C GLY A 727 -12.93 12.67 -11.96
N LEU A 728 -12.61 12.75 -10.66
CA LEU A 728 -13.54 12.34 -9.61
C LEU A 728 -14.66 13.37 -9.47
N ARG A 729 -15.91 12.89 -9.34
CA ARG A 729 -17.04 13.76 -9.00
C ARG A 729 -17.10 14.00 -7.49
N GLY A 730 -17.64 15.15 -7.11
CA GLY A 730 -17.71 15.55 -5.70
C GLY A 730 -18.65 14.68 -4.84
N ASP A 731 -19.68 14.05 -5.43
CA ASP A 731 -20.53 13.06 -4.77
C ASP A 731 -19.76 11.76 -4.48
N ILE A 732 -19.02 11.25 -5.47
CA ILE A 732 -18.20 10.03 -5.32
C ILE A 732 -17.08 10.25 -4.32
N TRP A 733 -16.41 11.40 -4.36
CA TRP A 733 -15.40 11.76 -3.36
C TRP A 733 -15.97 11.65 -1.93
N ARG A 734 -17.12 12.28 -1.67
CA ARG A 734 -17.75 12.26 -0.33
C ARG A 734 -18.05 10.83 0.11
N GLN A 735 -18.66 10.03 -0.75
CA GLN A 735 -19.00 8.63 -0.45
C GLN A 735 -17.75 7.77 -0.18
N VAL A 736 -16.65 7.98 -0.91
CA VAL A 736 -15.38 7.27 -0.69
C VAL A 736 -14.82 7.57 0.70
N VAL A 737 -14.78 8.85 1.09
CA VAL A 737 -14.29 9.26 2.43
C VAL A 737 -15.22 8.76 3.54
N GLU A 738 -16.53 8.83 3.33
CA GLU A 738 -17.52 8.35 4.30
C GLU A 738 -17.42 6.82 4.52
N ARG A 739 -17.23 6.05 3.44
CA ARG A 739 -17.21 4.58 3.50
C ARG A 739 -15.86 4.01 3.94
N PHE A 740 -14.76 4.49 3.37
CA PHE A 740 -13.43 3.87 3.54
C PHE A 740 -12.56 4.54 4.61
N GLY A 741 -13.09 5.54 5.32
CA GLY A 741 -12.42 6.20 6.45
C GLY A 741 -11.54 7.39 6.03
N PRO A 742 -10.57 7.79 6.88
CA PRO A 742 -9.76 9.01 6.69
C PRO A 742 -8.70 8.84 5.59
N VAL A 743 -9.14 8.51 4.38
CA VAL A 743 -8.30 8.46 3.19
C VAL A 743 -8.17 9.85 2.60
N GLY A 744 -6.94 10.28 2.30
CA GLY A 744 -6.71 11.48 1.52
C GLY A 744 -7.19 11.26 0.08
N ILE A 745 -7.69 12.32 -0.56
CA ILE A 745 -7.93 12.32 -2.00
C ILE A 745 -7.25 13.54 -2.59
N LEU A 746 -6.41 13.31 -3.61
CA LEU A 746 -5.77 14.34 -4.41
C LEU A 746 -6.33 14.26 -5.82
N GLU A 747 -7.08 15.29 -6.20
CA GLU A 747 -7.55 15.48 -7.57
C GLU A 747 -6.59 16.42 -8.29
N PHE A 748 -6.18 16.04 -9.49
CA PHE A 748 -5.41 16.89 -10.38
C PHE A 748 -6.08 16.99 -11.75
N TYR A 749 -5.86 18.12 -12.39
CA TYR A 749 -6.16 18.34 -13.79
C TYR A 749 -4.84 18.38 -14.56
N ALA A 750 -4.76 17.61 -15.64
CA ALA A 750 -3.65 17.68 -16.57
C ALA A 750 -4.12 17.40 -17.99
N SER A 751 -3.76 18.28 -18.91
CA SER A 751 -3.86 17.96 -20.33
C SER A 751 -2.76 16.98 -20.72
N THR A 752 -3.06 16.01 -21.60
CA THR A 752 -2.06 15.04 -22.07
C THR A 752 -0.85 15.73 -22.72
N GLU A 753 -1.10 16.85 -23.39
CA GLU A 753 -0.10 17.64 -24.11
C GLU A 753 0.60 18.70 -23.25
N GLY A 754 0.23 18.80 -21.97
CA GLY A 754 1.15 19.16 -20.90
C GLY A 754 1.19 20.61 -20.42
N ASN A 755 0.48 21.55 -21.03
CA ASN A 755 0.72 22.96 -20.70
C ASN A 755 -0.08 23.45 -19.48
N ALA A 756 -1.25 22.86 -19.19
CA ALA A 756 -2.05 23.21 -18.02
C ALA A 756 -2.06 22.06 -16.99
N VAL A 757 -1.61 22.34 -15.77
CA VAL A 757 -1.66 21.42 -14.63
C VAL A 757 -2.16 22.14 -13.38
N LEU A 758 -3.20 21.59 -12.77
CA LEU A 758 -3.78 22.06 -11.51
C LEU A 758 -3.82 20.89 -10.53
N ALA A 759 -3.65 21.15 -9.25
CA ALA A 759 -3.78 20.13 -8.21
C ALA A 759 -4.50 20.67 -6.98
N ASN A 760 -5.48 19.91 -6.50
CA ASN A 760 -6.10 20.05 -5.20
C ASN A 760 -5.31 19.22 -4.19
N ALA A 761 -4.14 19.73 -3.81
CA ALA A 761 -3.22 19.02 -2.93
C ALA A 761 -3.68 19.00 -1.46
N SER A 762 -4.48 19.98 -1.01
CA SER A 762 -5.02 19.99 0.36
C SER A 762 -6.19 19.02 0.53
N GLY A 763 -6.92 18.74 -0.56
CA GLY A 763 -8.12 17.89 -0.52
C GLY A 763 -9.30 18.51 0.24
N GLU A 764 -9.18 19.76 0.70
CA GLU A 764 -10.20 20.42 1.54
C GLU A 764 -11.45 20.80 0.74
N LYS A 765 -11.26 21.31 -0.48
CA LYS A 765 -12.36 21.71 -1.37
C LYS A 765 -12.77 20.55 -2.27
N ILE A 766 -13.70 19.72 -1.78
CA ILE A 766 -14.21 18.57 -2.53
C ILE A 766 -14.75 19.01 -3.91
N GLY A 767 -14.23 18.38 -4.97
CA GLY A 767 -14.63 18.66 -6.36
C GLY A 767 -13.88 19.82 -7.03
N ALA A 768 -13.03 20.55 -6.32
CA ALA A 768 -12.13 21.53 -6.93
C ALA A 768 -10.95 20.83 -7.62
N LEU A 769 -10.48 21.42 -8.73
CA LEU A 769 -9.25 21.04 -9.40
C LEU A 769 -7.99 21.62 -8.72
N GLY A 770 -8.20 22.56 -7.78
CA GLY A 770 -7.16 23.23 -7.02
C GLY A 770 -6.42 24.31 -7.80
N ARG A 771 -5.11 24.40 -7.64
CA ARG A 771 -4.28 25.54 -8.11
C ARG A 771 -3.12 25.07 -8.98
N PRO A 772 -2.53 25.96 -9.80
CA PRO A 772 -1.29 25.66 -10.51
C PRO A 772 -0.19 25.23 -9.54
N LEU A 773 0.54 24.17 -9.89
CA LEU A 773 1.68 23.70 -9.10
C LEU A 773 2.88 24.65 -9.26
N PRO A 774 3.74 24.82 -8.24
CA PRO A 774 4.98 25.58 -8.38
C PRO A 774 5.83 25.07 -9.56
N GLY A 775 6.24 25.99 -10.45
CA GLY A 775 7.01 25.67 -11.65
C GLY A 775 6.20 25.14 -12.83
N SER A 776 4.87 25.03 -12.72
CA SER A 776 4.00 24.80 -13.87
C SER A 776 3.86 26.06 -14.75
N ALA A 777 3.37 25.89 -15.98
CA ALA A 777 3.14 27.04 -16.85
C ALA A 777 2.07 27.98 -16.28
N GLU A 778 2.18 29.27 -16.61
CA GLU A 778 1.16 30.25 -16.27
C GLU A 778 -0.20 29.84 -16.90
N VAL A 779 -1.29 29.92 -16.13
CA VAL A 779 -2.64 29.63 -16.61
C VAL A 779 -3.57 30.82 -16.41
N ALA A 780 -4.55 30.96 -17.29
CA ALA A 780 -5.57 32.00 -17.21
C ALA A 780 -6.95 31.47 -17.64
N LEU A 781 -8.01 32.02 -17.03
CA LEU A 781 -9.38 31.85 -17.53
C LEU A 781 -9.76 33.04 -18.39
N ILE A 782 -10.13 32.76 -19.63
CA ILE A 782 -10.50 33.76 -20.62
C ILE A 782 -12.01 33.72 -20.85
N ARG A 783 -12.61 34.91 -20.86
CA ARG A 783 -14.03 35.09 -21.10
C ARG A 783 -14.38 34.69 -22.53
N TYR A 784 -15.40 33.85 -22.68
CA TYR A 784 -15.90 33.36 -23.96
C TYR A 784 -17.33 33.84 -24.18
N ASP A 785 -17.59 34.46 -25.32
CA ASP A 785 -18.92 34.91 -25.73
C ASP A 785 -19.62 33.77 -26.46
N PHE A 786 -20.51 33.08 -25.75
CA PHE A 786 -21.24 31.93 -26.28
C PHE A 786 -22.27 32.29 -27.36
N ASP A 787 -22.75 33.54 -27.40
CA ASP A 787 -23.66 33.99 -28.44
C ASP A 787 -22.92 34.25 -29.75
N ARG A 788 -21.68 34.77 -29.66
CA ARG A 788 -20.81 35.01 -30.82
C ARG A 788 -19.99 33.79 -31.25
N GLY A 789 -19.75 32.85 -30.34
CA GLY A 789 -18.88 31.70 -30.58
C GLY A 789 -17.39 32.07 -30.66
N ASP A 790 -16.96 33.13 -29.97
CA ASP A 790 -15.56 33.59 -29.95
C ASP A 790 -15.17 34.17 -28.57
N PHE A 791 -13.87 34.35 -28.35
CA PHE A 791 -13.35 34.99 -27.15
C PHE A 791 -13.73 36.47 -27.06
N ALA A 792 -14.02 36.94 -25.84
CA ALA A 792 -14.24 38.36 -25.61
C ALA A 792 -12.91 39.13 -25.70
N ARG A 793 -12.95 40.25 -26.43
CA ARG A 793 -11.79 41.13 -26.63
C ARG A 793 -12.04 42.54 -26.10
N ASP A 794 -10.97 43.18 -25.64
CA ASP A 794 -10.97 44.59 -25.24
C ASP A 794 -10.85 45.55 -26.44
N GLU A 795 -10.76 46.85 -26.15
CA GLU A 795 -10.61 47.91 -27.17
C GLU A 795 -9.28 47.86 -27.95
N HIS A 796 -8.28 47.14 -27.43
CA HIS A 796 -6.99 46.92 -28.08
C HIS A 796 -6.93 45.60 -28.86
N GLY A 797 -8.02 44.81 -28.83
CA GLY A 797 -8.12 43.52 -29.49
C GLY A 797 -7.50 42.35 -28.71
N LEU A 798 -7.12 42.56 -27.45
CA LEU A 798 -6.56 41.54 -26.55
C LEU A 798 -7.68 40.78 -25.82
N LEU A 799 -7.41 39.57 -25.33
CA LEU A 799 -8.42 38.74 -24.67
C LEU A 799 -8.68 39.18 -23.22
N VAL A 800 -9.94 39.08 -22.79
CA VAL A 800 -10.38 39.52 -21.46
C VAL A 800 -10.38 38.37 -20.46
N ARG A 801 -9.78 38.57 -19.28
CA ARG A 801 -9.82 37.61 -18.16
C ARG A 801 -11.21 37.55 -17.53
N CYS A 802 -11.61 36.36 -17.07
CA CYS A 802 -12.83 36.18 -16.28
C CYS A 802 -12.74 36.86 -14.91
N HIS A 803 -13.89 37.33 -14.42
CA HIS A 803 -14.09 37.71 -13.03
C HIS A 803 -14.17 36.46 -12.11
N VAL A 804 -14.20 36.70 -10.79
CA VAL A 804 -14.41 35.63 -9.81
C VAL A 804 -15.74 34.94 -10.08
N ASP A 805 -15.72 33.60 -10.03
CA ASP A 805 -16.84 32.69 -10.33
C ASP A 805 -17.44 32.80 -11.74
N GLU A 806 -16.91 33.64 -12.62
CA GLU A 806 -17.31 33.70 -14.02
C GLU A 806 -16.74 32.49 -14.79
N PRO A 807 -17.58 31.70 -15.49
CA PRO A 807 -17.11 30.62 -16.35
C PRO A 807 -16.32 31.15 -17.55
N GLY A 808 -15.17 30.53 -17.84
CA GLY A 808 -14.32 30.86 -18.98
C GLY A 808 -13.48 29.68 -19.44
N VAL A 809 -12.83 29.84 -20.60
CA VAL A 809 -11.99 28.79 -21.16
C VAL A 809 -10.59 28.88 -20.56
N LEU A 810 -10.05 27.74 -20.12
CA LEU A 810 -8.70 27.65 -19.57
C LEU A 810 -7.65 27.70 -20.68
N LEU A 811 -6.69 28.61 -20.54
CA LEU A 811 -5.50 28.70 -21.38
C LEU A 811 -4.25 28.51 -20.52
N ALA A 812 -3.19 28.00 -21.14
CA ALA A 812 -1.86 27.90 -20.53
C ALA A 812 -0.80 28.57 -21.42
N ARG A 813 0.04 29.41 -20.84
CA ARG A 813 1.07 30.14 -21.56
C ARG A 813 2.12 29.17 -22.09
N LEU A 814 2.59 29.43 -23.30
CA LEU A 814 3.71 28.72 -23.89
C LEU A 814 4.96 29.56 -23.79
N ASP A 815 6.05 28.89 -23.47
CA ASP A 815 7.38 29.48 -23.43
C ASP A 815 8.37 28.38 -23.81
N ALA A 816 9.02 28.58 -24.95
CA ALA A 816 9.92 27.60 -25.55
C ALA A 816 11.23 27.43 -24.73
N GLU A 817 11.59 28.43 -23.93
CA GLU A 817 12.74 28.40 -23.04
C GLU A 817 12.36 27.86 -21.65
N HIS A 818 11.07 27.91 -21.30
CA HIS A 818 10.59 27.40 -20.02
C HIS A 818 10.41 25.87 -20.03
N PRO A 819 10.94 25.15 -19.02
CA PRO A 819 10.98 23.70 -19.03
C PRO A 819 9.61 23.00 -19.10
N VAL A 820 8.57 23.65 -18.60
CA VAL A 820 7.23 23.05 -18.47
C VAL A 820 6.23 23.65 -19.45
N ALA A 821 6.58 24.77 -20.09
CA ALA A 821 5.70 25.47 -21.04
C ALA A 821 6.12 25.23 -22.50
N ALA A 822 7.15 24.42 -22.73
CA ALA A 822 7.58 24.00 -24.04
C ALA A 822 6.58 23.00 -24.65
N PHE A 823 6.12 23.28 -25.87
CA PHE A 823 5.13 22.47 -26.57
C PHE A 823 5.76 21.69 -27.74
N ALA A 824 5.81 20.36 -27.63
CA ALA A 824 6.41 19.48 -28.65
C ALA A 824 5.49 19.16 -29.85
N GLY A 825 4.26 19.68 -29.86
CA GLY A 825 3.31 19.53 -30.95
C GLY A 825 2.53 18.21 -30.97
N GLY A 826 1.67 18.07 -31.98
CA GLY A 826 0.74 16.96 -32.21
C GLY A 826 -0.18 17.28 -33.40
N ASP A 827 -1.03 16.34 -33.83
CA ASP A 827 -1.78 16.45 -35.10
C ASP A 827 -2.70 17.67 -35.19
N GLU A 828 -3.09 18.28 -34.06
CA GLU A 828 -3.94 19.48 -33.98
C GLU A 828 -3.23 20.72 -33.41
N ALA A 829 -1.90 20.69 -33.27
CA ALA A 829 -1.09 21.74 -32.64
C ALA A 829 -1.51 23.16 -33.05
N GLY A 830 -1.55 23.46 -34.35
CA GLY A 830 -1.87 24.81 -34.83
C GLY A 830 -3.27 25.33 -34.45
N SER A 831 -4.26 24.44 -34.28
CA SER A 831 -5.65 24.84 -33.94
C SER A 831 -5.87 25.18 -32.46
N ARG A 832 -4.85 24.96 -31.63
CA ARG A 832 -4.90 25.15 -30.18
C ARG A 832 -3.95 26.24 -29.69
N LEU A 833 -3.33 26.99 -30.59
CA LEU A 833 -2.42 28.08 -30.24
C LEU A 833 -3.11 29.40 -30.53
N LEU A 834 -3.12 30.29 -29.54
CA LEU A 834 -3.53 31.68 -29.70
C LEU A 834 -2.32 32.58 -29.48
N GLN A 835 -2.15 33.54 -30.37
CA GLN A 835 -1.16 34.60 -30.25
C GLN A 835 -1.87 35.91 -29.92
N GLY A 836 -1.20 36.84 -29.23
CA GLY A 836 -1.80 38.14 -28.94
C GLY A 836 -2.92 38.04 -27.90
N VAL A 837 -2.73 37.25 -26.84
CA VAL A 837 -3.71 37.00 -25.80
C VAL A 837 -3.74 38.17 -24.81
N PHE A 838 -2.66 38.40 -24.07
CA PHE A 838 -2.51 39.56 -23.19
C PHE A 838 -1.43 40.52 -23.69
N GLU A 839 -0.46 40.01 -24.44
CA GLU A 839 0.64 40.78 -25.03
C GLU A 839 0.78 40.39 -26.50
N ARG A 840 1.28 41.27 -27.37
CA ARG A 840 1.29 41.04 -28.83
C ARG A 840 2.11 39.83 -29.26
N ASP A 841 3.12 39.46 -28.49
CA ASP A 841 4.09 38.40 -28.75
C ASP A 841 3.91 37.17 -27.86
N ASP A 842 2.93 37.18 -26.95
CA ASP A 842 2.61 36.00 -26.16
C ASP A 842 1.94 34.91 -27.01
N THR A 843 2.12 33.66 -26.61
CA THR A 843 1.45 32.52 -27.22
C THR A 843 0.90 31.63 -26.11
N TRP A 844 -0.36 31.22 -26.25
CA TRP A 844 -1.06 30.40 -25.27
C TRP A 844 -1.68 29.18 -25.93
N PHE A 845 -1.67 28.07 -25.21
CA PHE A 845 -2.36 26.85 -25.55
C PHE A 845 -3.79 26.85 -25.00
N VAL A 846 -4.77 26.58 -25.87
CA VAL A 846 -6.18 26.51 -25.53
C VAL A 846 -6.58 25.07 -25.19
N THR A 847 -7.08 24.86 -23.98
CA THR A 847 -7.52 23.52 -23.54
C THR A 847 -8.91 23.14 -24.07
N TRP A 848 -9.75 24.15 -24.30
CA TRP A 848 -11.19 24.05 -24.58
C TRP A 848 -12.03 23.50 -23.42
N ASP A 849 -11.45 23.45 -22.22
CA ASP A 849 -12.19 23.17 -20.99
C ASP A 849 -12.68 24.49 -20.38
N VAL A 850 -13.97 24.54 -20.02
CA VAL A 850 -14.62 25.66 -19.34
C VAL A 850 -14.54 25.43 -17.84
N LEU A 851 -13.93 26.38 -17.15
CA LEU A 851 -13.71 26.36 -15.71
C LEU A 851 -14.22 27.68 -15.11
N ARG A 852 -14.42 27.70 -13.79
CA ARG A 852 -14.54 28.93 -13.00
C ARG A 852 -13.45 28.98 -11.93
N ARG A 853 -13.10 30.18 -11.49
CA ARG A 853 -12.12 30.39 -10.40
C ARG A 853 -12.79 31.11 -9.25
N ASP A 854 -12.75 30.51 -8.06
CA ASP A 854 -13.37 31.10 -6.87
C ASP A 854 -12.50 32.22 -6.26
N ALA A 855 -13.04 32.85 -5.20
CA ALA A 855 -12.38 33.98 -4.52
C ALA A 855 -11.06 33.61 -3.83
N ASP A 856 -10.88 32.34 -3.43
CA ASP A 856 -9.62 31.87 -2.83
C ASP A 856 -8.59 31.49 -3.90
N GLY A 857 -8.99 31.48 -5.16
CA GLY A 857 -8.15 31.23 -6.32
C GLY A 857 -8.14 29.77 -6.78
N ASP A 858 -9.03 28.93 -6.27
CA ASP A 858 -9.17 27.52 -6.67
C ASP A 858 -10.03 27.40 -7.93
N TYR A 859 -9.63 26.48 -8.80
CA TYR A 859 -10.28 26.25 -10.08
C TYR A 859 -11.30 25.11 -9.98
N TRP A 860 -12.44 25.28 -10.62
CA TRP A 860 -13.54 24.33 -10.64
C TRP A 860 -13.91 23.99 -12.08
N PHE A 861 -14.01 22.70 -12.38
CA PHE A 861 -14.42 22.26 -13.69
C PHE A 861 -15.91 22.52 -13.90
N VAL A 862 -16.27 23.20 -15.00
CA VAL A 862 -17.67 23.41 -15.39
C VAL A 862 -18.04 22.35 -16.42
N ASP A 863 -17.50 22.44 -17.64
CA ASP A 863 -17.67 21.42 -18.69
C ASP A 863 -16.59 21.59 -19.78
N ARG A 864 -16.68 20.84 -20.87
CA ARG A 864 -15.98 21.19 -22.12
C ARG A 864 -16.77 22.23 -22.88
N LEU A 865 -16.09 23.09 -23.63
CA LEU A 865 -16.77 24.11 -24.45
C LEU A 865 -17.78 23.48 -25.41
N SER A 866 -17.43 22.35 -26.03
CA SER A 866 -18.31 21.58 -26.92
C SER A 866 -19.51 20.90 -26.23
N ARG A 867 -19.66 21.08 -24.91
CA ARG A 867 -20.71 20.50 -24.06
C ARG A 867 -21.49 21.58 -23.31
N MET A 868 -21.30 22.84 -23.65
CA MET A 868 -22.15 23.93 -23.20
C MET A 868 -23.37 23.98 -24.12
N LEU A 869 -24.56 23.79 -23.57
CA LEU A 869 -25.81 23.68 -24.32
C LEU A 869 -26.52 25.04 -24.36
N ARG A 870 -26.91 25.48 -25.56
CA ARG A 870 -27.75 26.67 -25.73
C ARG A 870 -29.22 26.26 -25.69
N THR A 871 -29.83 26.26 -24.52
CA THR A 871 -31.23 25.83 -24.35
C THR A 871 -32.19 27.03 -24.47
N PRO A 872 -33.51 26.80 -24.65
CA PRO A 872 -34.51 27.87 -24.50
C PRO A 872 -34.46 28.60 -23.15
N ARG A 873 -33.89 27.94 -22.12
CA ARG A 873 -33.78 28.45 -20.74
C ARG A 873 -32.42 29.08 -20.46
N GLY A 874 -31.59 29.30 -21.49
CA GLY A 874 -30.25 29.86 -21.38
C GLY A 874 -29.14 28.82 -21.54
N LEU A 875 -27.91 29.26 -21.27
CA LEU A 875 -26.72 28.43 -21.37
C LEU A 875 -26.62 27.50 -20.16
N VAL A 876 -26.49 26.19 -20.39
CA VAL A 876 -26.35 25.19 -19.32
C VAL A 876 -25.24 24.20 -19.66
N ALA A 877 -24.44 23.82 -18.66
CA ALA A 877 -23.45 22.77 -18.81
C ALA A 877 -24.12 21.40 -18.75
N THR A 878 -23.68 20.43 -19.56
CA THR A 878 -24.18 19.04 -19.42
C THR A 878 -23.91 18.50 -18.03
N ARG A 879 -22.75 18.83 -17.45
CA ARG A 879 -22.36 18.39 -16.11
C ARG A 879 -23.27 18.91 -15.01
N SER A 880 -23.79 20.14 -15.10
CA SER A 880 -24.71 20.67 -14.07
C SER A 880 -26.06 19.94 -14.06
N ILE A 881 -26.51 19.44 -15.21
CA ILE A 881 -27.68 18.58 -15.31
C ILE A 881 -27.36 17.22 -14.68
N GLU A 882 -26.23 16.60 -15.04
CA GLU A 882 -25.80 15.32 -14.48
C GLU A 882 -25.70 15.36 -12.94
N ASP A 883 -25.04 16.39 -12.39
CA ASP A 883 -24.86 16.57 -10.95
C ASP A 883 -26.20 16.75 -10.22
N ALA A 884 -27.17 17.42 -10.86
CA ALA A 884 -28.54 17.53 -10.32
C ALA A 884 -29.26 16.18 -10.30
N LEU A 885 -29.14 15.38 -11.37
CA LEU A 885 -29.79 14.06 -11.48
C LEU A 885 -29.27 13.06 -10.43
N TYR A 886 -27.99 13.15 -10.02
CA TYR A 886 -27.43 12.32 -8.94
C TYR A 886 -28.10 12.51 -7.56
N GLY A 887 -28.99 13.49 -7.40
CA GLY A 887 -29.88 13.57 -6.25
C GLY A 887 -30.94 12.46 -6.18
N PHE A 888 -31.17 11.71 -7.27
CA PHE A 888 -32.13 10.61 -7.29
C PHE A 888 -31.50 9.32 -6.76
N ALA A 889 -31.96 8.83 -5.61
CA ALA A 889 -31.33 7.70 -4.92
C ALA A 889 -31.20 6.40 -5.74
N ALA A 890 -32.13 6.13 -6.67
CA ALA A 890 -32.06 4.93 -7.50
C ALA A 890 -31.11 5.07 -8.71
N LEU A 891 -30.60 6.29 -8.99
CA LEU A 891 -29.71 6.56 -10.10
C LEU A 891 -28.28 6.12 -9.79
N ARG A 892 -27.76 5.21 -10.60
CA ARG A 892 -26.37 4.74 -10.53
C ARG A 892 -25.43 5.66 -11.31
N GLN A 893 -25.84 6.05 -12.51
CA GLN A 893 -25.02 6.86 -13.41
C GLN A 893 -25.89 7.65 -14.38
N ALA A 894 -25.49 8.89 -14.67
CA ALA A 894 -26.11 9.72 -15.70
C ALA A 894 -25.06 10.37 -16.60
N VAL A 895 -25.42 10.46 -17.88
CA VAL A 895 -24.67 11.15 -18.93
C VAL A 895 -25.62 12.04 -19.69
N VAL A 896 -25.28 13.31 -19.85
CA VAL A 896 -26.08 14.26 -20.61
C VAL A 896 -25.33 14.71 -21.87
N TYR A 897 -26.03 14.79 -22.99
CA TYR A 897 -25.53 15.38 -24.21
C TYR A 897 -26.60 16.27 -24.85
N GLY A 898 -26.20 17.08 -25.82
CA GLY A 898 -27.07 17.99 -26.54
C GLY A 898 -27.49 17.47 -27.90
N VAL A 899 -28.75 17.68 -28.27
CA VAL A 899 -29.26 17.49 -29.63
C VAL A 899 -29.66 18.85 -30.20
N GLU A 900 -29.07 19.23 -31.34
CA GLU A 900 -29.41 20.49 -32.00
C GLU A 900 -30.80 20.44 -32.65
N ARG A 901 -31.58 21.49 -32.44
CA ARG A 901 -32.91 21.70 -33.04
C ARG A 901 -33.22 23.19 -33.15
N GLU A 902 -33.52 23.66 -34.35
CA GLU A 902 -33.91 25.06 -34.63
C GLU A 902 -32.95 26.12 -34.05
N GLY A 903 -31.63 25.84 -34.04
CA GLY A 903 -30.61 26.76 -33.50
C GLY A 903 -30.49 26.76 -31.97
N LEU A 904 -31.23 25.89 -31.28
CA LEU A 904 -31.08 25.57 -29.86
C LEU A 904 -30.55 24.15 -29.69
N THR A 905 -30.08 23.84 -28.49
CA THR A 905 -29.61 22.52 -28.10
C THR A 905 -30.47 22.00 -26.96
N LEU A 906 -31.14 20.87 -27.17
CA LEU A 906 -32.00 20.25 -26.16
C LEU A 906 -31.24 19.14 -25.42
N PRO A 907 -31.27 19.11 -24.07
CA PRO A 907 -30.57 18.11 -23.29
C PRO A 907 -31.25 16.74 -23.35
N VAL A 908 -30.46 15.70 -23.63
CA VAL A 908 -30.84 14.29 -23.49
C VAL A 908 -30.03 13.69 -22.36
N ALA A 909 -30.70 13.10 -21.37
CA ALA A 909 -30.06 12.33 -20.31
C ALA A 909 -30.14 10.83 -20.61
N VAL A 910 -28.99 10.15 -20.60
CA VAL A 910 -28.89 8.69 -20.57
C VAL A 910 -28.59 8.27 -19.14
N VAL A 911 -29.44 7.42 -18.58
CA VAL A 911 -29.42 7.05 -17.16
C VAL A 911 -29.35 5.54 -16.97
N ALA A 912 -28.61 5.11 -15.95
CA ALA A 912 -28.56 3.74 -15.46
C ALA A 912 -28.89 3.72 -13.96
N THR A 913 -29.55 2.66 -13.49
CA THR A 913 -30.01 2.51 -12.10
C THR A 913 -29.22 1.43 -11.35
N HIS A 914 -29.22 1.46 -10.01
CA HIS A 914 -28.46 0.49 -9.20
C HIS A 914 -28.96 -0.96 -9.38
N GLU A 915 -30.27 -1.17 -9.52
CA GLU A 915 -30.88 -2.50 -9.66
C GLU A 915 -30.93 -3.01 -11.12
N ASN A 916 -30.35 -2.26 -12.07
CA ASN A 916 -30.52 -2.50 -13.52
C ASN A 916 -32.00 -2.65 -13.91
N ARG A 917 -32.87 -1.84 -13.30
CA ARG A 917 -34.31 -1.76 -13.59
C ARG A 917 -34.67 -0.40 -14.20
N ALA A 918 -35.69 -0.38 -15.05
CA ALA A 918 -36.24 0.85 -15.59
C ALA A 918 -36.64 1.84 -14.49
N LEU A 919 -36.76 3.12 -14.85
CA LEU A 919 -37.13 4.17 -13.89
C LEU A 919 -38.56 3.97 -13.39
N ASP A 920 -38.74 4.02 -12.06
CA ASP A 920 -40.07 4.22 -11.48
C ASP A 920 -40.53 5.66 -11.78
N LEU A 921 -41.34 5.83 -12.81
CA LEU A 921 -41.78 7.14 -13.29
C LEU A 921 -42.46 8.00 -12.22
N PRO A 922 -43.33 7.48 -11.32
CA PRO A 922 -43.87 8.27 -10.22
C PRO A 922 -42.78 8.87 -9.32
N SER A 923 -41.82 8.07 -8.84
CA SER A 923 -40.72 8.56 -8.00
C SER A 923 -39.79 9.50 -8.76
N TRP A 924 -39.48 9.19 -10.03
CA TRP A 924 -38.68 10.06 -10.89
C TRP A 924 -39.35 11.43 -11.11
N ASN A 925 -40.66 11.44 -11.39
CA ASN A 925 -41.43 12.67 -11.60
C ASN A 925 -41.53 13.51 -10.33
N ALA A 926 -41.69 12.87 -9.16
CA ALA A 926 -41.65 13.58 -7.87
C ALA A 926 -40.28 14.23 -7.62
N PHE A 927 -39.19 13.53 -7.96
CA PHE A 927 -37.83 14.06 -7.85
C PHE A 927 -37.56 15.24 -8.79
N VAL A 928 -37.82 15.07 -10.09
CA VAL A 928 -37.53 16.10 -11.11
C VAL A 928 -38.41 17.36 -10.98
N ALA A 929 -39.58 17.25 -10.35
CA ALA A 929 -40.42 18.40 -10.02
C ALA A 929 -39.70 19.40 -9.09
N GLY A 930 -38.78 18.91 -8.25
CA GLY A 930 -37.95 19.74 -7.37
C GLY A 930 -36.70 20.34 -8.02
N LEU A 931 -36.36 19.94 -9.26
CA LEU A 931 -35.20 20.46 -9.97
C LEU A 931 -35.50 21.82 -10.62
N ASP A 932 -34.47 22.64 -10.77
CA ASP A 932 -34.56 23.87 -11.57
C ASP A 932 -34.98 23.52 -13.01
N PRO A 933 -35.88 24.29 -13.66
CA PRO A 933 -36.29 24.01 -15.03
C PRO A 933 -35.12 23.88 -16.02
N SER A 934 -34.04 24.64 -15.89
CA SER A 934 -32.86 24.52 -16.76
C SER A 934 -32.12 23.19 -16.61
N GLN A 935 -32.34 22.48 -15.50
CA GLN A 935 -31.73 21.19 -15.19
C GLN A 935 -32.59 20.00 -15.61
N ARG A 936 -33.75 20.21 -16.24
CA ARG A 936 -34.65 19.13 -16.67
C ARG A 936 -34.33 18.73 -18.11
N PRO A 937 -33.85 17.50 -18.35
CA PRO A 937 -33.68 16.98 -19.70
C PRO A 937 -34.97 17.03 -20.53
N ALA A 938 -34.88 17.32 -21.82
CA ALA A 938 -36.03 17.18 -22.72
C ALA A 938 -36.41 15.69 -22.88
N TRP A 939 -35.39 14.82 -22.86
CA TRP A 939 -35.55 13.37 -22.92
C TRP A 939 -34.69 12.66 -21.88
N VAL A 940 -35.23 11.57 -21.37
CA VAL A 940 -34.52 10.64 -20.48
C VAL A 940 -34.57 9.26 -21.11
N LYS A 941 -33.40 8.67 -21.34
CA LYS A 941 -33.24 7.32 -21.85
C LYS A 941 -32.66 6.44 -20.76
N TRP A 942 -33.37 5.37 -20.42
CA TRP A 942 -32.81 4.35 -19.54
C TRP A 942 -31.97 3.35 -20.33
N VAL A 943 -30.84 2.94 -19.77
CA VAL A 943 -29.98 1.87 -20.25
C VAL A 943 -29.54 0.98 -19.08
N GLU A 944 -29.28 -0.29 -19.36
CA GLU A 944 -28.70 -1.19 -18.35
C GLU A 944 -27.29 -0.75 -17.94
N ARG A 945 -26.48 -0.28 -18.89
CA ARG A 945 -25.11 0.14 -18.63
C ARG A 945 -24.68 1.27 -19.55
N ILE A 946 -23.95 2.22 -18.98
CA ILE A 946 -23.29 3.30 -19.71
C ILE A 946 -21.87 2.82 -20.12
N PRO A 947 -21.51 2.91 -21.42
CA PRO A 947 -20.17 2.55 -21.87
C PRO A 947 -19.13 3.52 -21.31
N MET A 948 -17.96 2.98 -20.95
CA MET A 948 -16.86 3.73 -20.35
C MET A 948 -15.62 3.63 -21.23
N THR A 949 -14.86 4.72 -21.28
CA THR A 949 -13.52 4.76 -21.88
C THR A 949 -12.49 4.01 -21.03
N ASP A 950 -11.32 3.71 -21.58
CA ASP A 950 -10.17 3.16 -20.84
C ASP A 950 -9.74 4.02 -19.64
N GLY A 951 -10.07 5.33 -19.64
CA GLY A 951 -9.84 6.25 -18.52
C GLY A 951 -10.99 6.32 -17.52
N PHE A 952 -11.92 5.36 -17.54
CA PHE A 952 -13.11 5.28 -16.69
C PHE A 952 -13.98 6.53 -16.72
N ARG A 953 -14.07 7.18 -17.88
CA ARG A 953 -15.02 8.26 -18.15
C ARG A 953 -16.13 7.76 -19.07
N PRO A 954 -17.39 8.20 -18.90
CA PRO A 954 -18.44 7.82 -19.83
C PRO A 954 -18.10 8.18 -21.28
N ASP A 955 -18.27 7.22 -22.18
CA ASP A 955 -18.02 7.41 -23.61
C ASP A 955 -19.28 7.98 -24.29
N LYS A 956 -19.40 9.31 -24.23
CA LYS A 956 -20.53 10.02 -24.85
C LYS A 956 -20.63 9.80 -26.36
N SER A 957 -19.52 9.54 -27.05
CA SER A 957 -19.51 9.32 -28.50
C SER A 957 -20.19 8.01 -28.92
N LEU A 958 -20.25 7.04 -28.01
CA LEU A 958 -21.01 5.80 -28.14
C LEU A 958 -22.44 5.93 -27.62
N LEU A 959 -22.89 7.14 -27.27
CA LEU A 959 -24.23 7.42 -26.78
C LEU A 959 -25.00 8.44 -27.65
N GLU A 960 -24.27 9.17 -28.48
CA GLU A 960 -24.79 10.14 -29.46
C GLU A 960 -25.24 9.42 -30.76
N GLY A 961 -26.34 9.87 -31.38
CA GLY A 961 -26.83 9.37 -32.69
C GLY A 961 -27.97 8.33 -32.65
N ASP A 962 -28.05 7.47 -33.68
CA ASP A 962 -29.13 6.46 -33.91
C ASP A 962 -29.35 5.45 -32.77
N LEU A 963 -28.51 5.46 -31.74
CA LEU A 963 -28.69 4.66 -30.52
C LEU A 963 -29.94 5.03 -29.75
N LEU A 964 -30.48 6.24 -29.91
CA LEU A 964 -31.79 6.60 -29.40
C LEU A 964 -32.91 5.73 -30.04
N ALA A 965 -32.72 5.20 -31.26
CA ALA A 965 -33.73 4.45 -32.03
C ALA A 965 -33.95 3.02 -31.54
N ASN A 966 -32.97 2.44 -30.86
CA ASN A 966 -32.97 1.05 -30.39
C ASN A 966 -33.09 0.95 -28.85
N ALA A 967 -33.63 1.99 -28.19
CA ALA A 967 -33.75 2.04 -26.73
C ALA A 967 -34.88 1.13 -26.19
N ALA A 968 -34.64 0.46 -25.06
CA ALA A 968 -35.66 -0.32 -24.37
C ALA A 968 -36.76 0.57 -23.76
N GLU A 969 -36.40 1.70 -23.14
CA GLU A 969 -37.34 2.68 -22.59
C GLU A 969 -36.83 4.14 -22.74
N LEU A 970 -37.63 4.98 -23.40
CA LEU A 970 -37.39 6.41 -23.63
C LEU A 970 -38.56 7.23 -23.08
N TYR A 971 -38.27 8.28 -22.33
CA TYR A 971 -39.26 9.18 -21.75
C TYR A 971 -39.05 10.60 -22.25
N THR A 972 -40.16 11.31 -22.48
CA THR A 972 -40.17 12.72 -22.93
C THR A 972 -40.78 13.58 -21.84
N PHE A 973 -40.21 14.76 -21.61
CA PHE A 973 -40.77 15.74 -20.68
C PHE A 973 -41.99 16.41 -21.32
N ASP A 974 -43.14 16.32 -20.66
CA ASP A 974 -44.36 17.05 -21.02
C ASP A 974 -44.38 18.40 -20.30
N GLU A 975 -44.25 19.48 -21.06
CA GLU A 975 -44.23 20.85 -20.52
C GLU A 975 -45.59 21.29 -19.94
N GLN A 976 -46.72 20.71 -20.36
CA GLN A 976 -48.04 21.05 -19.82
C GLN A 976 -48.27 20.36 -18.48
N GLU A 977 -47.94 19.08 -18.42
CA GLU A 977 -48.16 18.23 -17.25
C GLU A 977 -46.99 18.27 -16.25
N GLN A 978 -45.88 18.92 -16.62
CA GLN A 978 -44.65 19.05 -15.84
C GLN A 978 -44.10 17.69 -15.35
N ARG A 979 -44.20 16.66 -16.19
CA ARG A 979 -43.81 15.28 -15.88
C ARG A 979 -43.27 14.54 -17.10
N TYR A 980 -42.45 13.53 -16.88
CA TYR A 980 -42.02 12.59 -17.91
C TYR A 980 -43.07 11.51 -18.16
N ALA A 981 -43.28 11.20 -19.44
CA ALA A 981 -44.12 10.10 -19.91
C ALA A 981 -43.36 9.28 -20.98
N PRO A 982 -43.71 7.99 -21.18
CA PRO A 982 -43.15 7.18 -22.26
C PRO A 982 -43.33 7.84 -23.62
N ALA A 983 -42.28 7.87 -24.43
CA ALA A 983 -42.31 8.46 -25.78
C ALA A 983 -43.25 7.64 -26.71
N ARG A 984 -44.16 8.32 -27.43
CA ARG A 984 -45.18 7.66 -28.27
C ARG A 984 -44.74 7.35 -29.71
N ASP A 985 -43.76 8.06 -30.26
CA ASP A 985 -43.15 7.77 -31.57
C ASP A 985 -41.75 8.42 -31.66
N PHE A 986 -40.74 7.60 -31.92
CA PHE A 986 -39.34 7.99 -31.99
C PHE A 986 -39.01 8.78 -33.27
N SER A 987 -39.67 8.43 -34.37
CA SER A 987 -39.32 8.90 -35.71
C SER A 987 -39.80 10.32 -36.01
N SER A 988 -40.80 10.80 -35.29
CA SER A 988 -41.27 12.19 -35.34
C SER A 988 -40.58 13.12 -34.34
N ALA A 989 -39.95 12.57 -33.29
CA ALA A 989 -39.34 13.35 -32.20
C ALA A 989 -37.93 13.86 -32.53
N LEU A 990 -37.20 13.20 -33.44
CA LEU A 990 -35.83 13.52 -33.86
C LEU A 990 -35.69 13.94 -35.33
N ARG A 991 -36.78 13.99 -36.11
CA ARG A 991 -36.72 14.60 -37.43
C ARG A 991 -36.54 16.12 -37.25
N PRO A 992 -35.59 16.73 -37.99
CA PRO A 992 -35.31 18.15 -37.90
C PRO A 992 -36.55 19.01 -38.17
#